data_AF-A0A7X4ALD6-F1
#
_entry.id   AF-A0A7X4ALD6-F1
#
_cell.length_a   1.000
_cell.length_b   1.000
_cell.length_c   1.000
_cell.angle_alpha   90.00
_cell.angle_beta   90.00
_cell.angle_gamma   90.00
#
_symmetry.space_group_name_H-M   'P 1'
#
loop_
_entity.id
_entity.type
_entity.pdbx_description
1 polymer ?
#
loop_
_entity_poly.entity_id
_entity_poly.type
_entity_poly.pdbx_seq_one_letter_code
_entity_poly.pdbx_strand_id
1 'polypeptide(L)'
;MIAPMIAKRLGILLGFAVCLWWVAEISTAGRNLPTPGDEYTFETSRQGFQPVNYPGPLTELDMVRILLRRDGDFHLPLTVSFRRWRRAGIPELWDLDLPGVLKIRLNSSGLEVVAKPDRLRLGLREIYNLPVMLRNELDKTKDIKIIATIGDIGPTDRWTASAGRVTYALLNLRPQSLEPREARVRVFAGIDIPSEGSPPESRIGATTRFPIEVVHWGRLLVRTEEDGAAVAARVYVRGSDGLAYAPDGRAGDATLSRITWTHGDYFYYSRGEHEIRIPEGTASIEAVRGIEYKPVKHDAAVLAGETTAVSINLERTSNLAKGHWYGGDLHTHVNYNDHEFMTPEDIQTQVLGEDLNYANLMVANSTGPQVHDEQYFEGRPHKLSDPTHILYWGEEMRNNGPYGHMCFTGLKQLVKPLYTGFSDTSYPHDYPPNHVQAWGAKQQGGVASYAHPGYSFTSDPQTMSAREMPVDLALGSVDAMDVMSNSNEDAATPYWYRLLNTGLRCAISAGTDSFTNRRHHWIPGGHRVYVYTGDALNAGDWVENFRKGRSFATNGPILRFKVNGRLPGDEIKISSGDRVRVEASATSLVPMKRLEIVVNGEVVASEEPRADGSFVQLTKEIPVAEGSWVAARVRGDFHRYLVNDTDLYAHTSPVYLTVDGKGVSRREDGQFFVAWVDQLISRVQDKGRFASEKQRQEVVALFKKARAYYEGVAAEGR
;
A
#
# COMPACT_ATOMS: atom_id res chain seq x y z
N MET A 1 -18.53 37.39 -38.65
CA MET A 1 -17.14 37.39 -38.13
C MET A 1 -17.15 36.90 -36.70
N ILE A 2 -16.69 35.65 -36.53
CA ILE A 2 -15.98 35.06 -35.38
C ILE A 2 -16.58 35.24 -33.96
N ALA A 3 -17.47 34.31 -33.62
CA ALA A 3 -17.58 33.51 -32.38
C ALA A 3 -18.77 32.56 -32.62
N PRO A 4 -18.75 31.23 -32.37
CA PRO A 4 -18.08 30.50 -31.29
C PRO A 4 -17.36 29.21 -31.74
N MET A 5 -16.08 29.03 -31.44
CA MET A 5 -15.39 27.76 -31.73
C MET A 5 -14.23 27.46 -30.77
N ILE A 6 -14.35 27.80 -29.48
CA ILE A 6 -13.36 27.44 -28.46
C ILE A 6 -14.10 27.11 -27.16
N ALA A 7 -14.86 26.01 -27.15
CA ALA A 7 -15.48 25.48 -25.92
C ALA A 7 -15.56 23.94 -25.88
N LYS A 8 -14.97 23.23 -26.85
CA LYS A 8 -14.97 21.75 -26.89
C LYS A 8 -13.59 21.10 -26.83
N ARG A 9 -12.52 21.86 -26.56
CA ARG A 9 -11.14 21.34 -26.47
C ARG A 9 -10.47 21.46 -25.10
N LEU A 10 -11.16 21.95 -24.07
CA LEU A 10 -10.60 22.05 -22.70
C LEU A 10 -11.01 20.94 -21.73
N GLY A 11 -11.83 19.97 -22.16
CA GLY A 11 -12.29 18.86 -21.30
C GLY A 11 -11.45 17.58 -21.36
N ILE A 12 -10.35 17.55 -22.12
CA ILE A 12 -9.65 16.31 -22.51
C ILE A 12 -8.23 16.19 -21.89
N LEU A 13 -7.79 17.18 -21.11
CA LEU A 13 -6.44 17.20 -20.52
C LEU A 13 -6.36 16.80 -19.04
N LEU A 14 -7.47 16.43 -18.39
CA LEU A 14 -7.48 16.12 -16.94
C LEU A 14 -7.24 14.64 -16.57
N GLY A 15 -7.17 13.72 -17.53
CA GLY A 15 -7.07 12.27 -17.23
C GLY A 15 -5.65 11.69 -17.14
N PHE A 16 -4.65 12.39 -17.66
CA PHE A 16 -3.28 11.85 -17.82
C PHE A 16 -2.28 12.32 -16.74
N ALA A 17 -2.70 13.19 -15.82
CA ALA A 17 -1.82 13.83 -14.86
C ALA A 17 -1.62 13.05 -13.55
N VAL A 18 -2.43 12.02 -13.23
CA VAL A 18 -2.57 11.53 -11.85
C VAL A 18 -1.44 10.58 -11.37
N CYS A 19 -0.66 9.96 -12.27
CA CYS A 19 0.54 9.20 -11.87
C CYS A 19 1.86 9.97 -12.09
N LEU A 20 1.86 11.01 -12.93
CA LEU A 20 3.00 11.93 -13.07
C LEU A 20 2.93 13.09 -12.07
N TRP A 21 1.78 13.34 -11.43
CA TRP A 21 1.62 14.45 -10.47
C TRP A 21 2.51 14.33 -9.23
N TRP A 22 2.89 13.12 -8.83
CA TRP A 22 3.82 12.95 -7.69
C TRP A 22 5.28 13.24 -8.05
N VAL A 23 5.63 13.23 -9.34
CA VAL A 23 6.98 13.58 -9.84
C VAL A 23 7.01 15.02 -10.39
N ALA A 24 5.90 15.54 -10.94
CA ALA A 24 5.87 16.79 -11.68
C ALA A 24 5.45 18.04 -10.88
N GLU A 25 4.64 17.93 -9.81
CA GLU A 25 4.36 19.09 -8.93
C GLU A 25 5.57 19.54 -8.10
N ILE A 26 6.64 18.75 -8.09
CA ILE A 26 7.95 19.18 -7.56
C ILE A 26 8.64 20.19 -8.51
N SER A 27 8.22 20.33 -9.77
CA SER A 27 8.96 21.12 -10.78
C SER A 27 8.40 22.50 -11.13
N THR A 28 7.22 22.91 -10.65
CA THR A 28 6.58 24.18 -11.08
C THR A 28 6.41 25.27 -10.00
N ALA A 29 6.80 25.00 -8.76
CA ALA A 29 7.13 26.08 -7.82
C ALA A 29 8.65 26.26 -7.88
N GLY A 30 9.15 27.36 -8.46
CA GLY A 30 10.58 27.66 -8.63
C GLY A 30 11.43 27.48 -7.36
N ARG A 31 11.82 26.24 -7.10
CA ARG A 31 12.64 25.73 -6.00
C ARG A 31 13.55 24.68 -6.63
N ASN A 32 14.82 24.72 -6.24
CA ASN A 32 15.86 23.81 -6.69
C ASN A 32 15.32 22.37 -6.73
N LEU A 33 15.37 21.74 -7.91
CA LEU A 33 15.18 20.30 -8.03
C LEU A 33 16.24 19.61 -7.15
N PRO A 34 15.86 18.64 -6.31
CA PRO A 34 16.83 17.82 -5.62
C PRO A 34 17.71 17.07 -6.63
N THR A 35 19.01 17.07 -6.42
CA THR A 35 19.98 16.29 -7.20
C THR A 35 19.92 14.81 -6.80
N PRO A 36 20.25 13.86 -7.69
CA PRO A 36 20.52 12.47 -7.29
C PRO A 36 21.61 12.46 -6.20
N GLY A 37 21.21 12.15 -4.96
CA GLY A 37 22.03 12.34 -3.76
C GLY A 37 21.34 13.10 -2.62
N ASP A 38 20.22 13.77 -2.89
CA ASP A 38 19.37 14.38 -1.85
C ASP A 38 18.44 13.33 -1.23
N GLU A 39 19.00 12.46 -0.39
CA GLU A 39 18.23 11.57 0.48
C GLU A 39 17.55 12.39 1.60
N TYR A 40 16.35 12.91 1.33
CA TYR A 40 15.47 13.36 2.41
C TYR A 40 14.57 12.21 2.83
N THR A 41 15.11 11.32 3.66
CA THR A 41 14.31 10.38 4.45
C THR A 41 14.61 10.62 5.92
N PHE A 42 13.57 10.90 6.72
CA PHE A 42 13.67 10.89 8.18
C PHE A 42 14.00 9.45 8.54
N GLU A 43 15.28 9.13 8.71
CA GLU A 43 15.76 7.74 8.73
C GLU A 43 15.19 6.98 9.95
N THR A 44 14.19 6.13 9.70
CA THR A 44 14.34 4.71 10.07
C THR A 44 15.58 4.25 9.33
N SER A 45 16.70 3.85 9.90
CA SER A 45 17.72 3.11 9.13
C SER A 45 17.51 1.60 9.34
N ARG A 46 18.35 0.73 8.73
CA ARG A 46 18.45 -0.66 9.23
C ARG A 46 18.74 -0.67 10.74
N GLN A 47 19.32 0.41 11.27
CA GLN A 47 19.69 0.63 12.66
C GLN A 47 18.58 1.31 13.51
N GLY A 48 17.29 1.17 13.15
CA GLY A 48 16.18 1.67 13.98
C GLY A 48 15.76 3.13 13.67
N PHE A 49 15.01 3.76 14.59
CA PHE A 49 14.52 5.15 14.42
C PHE A 49 15.57 6.16 14.91
N GLN A 50 16.46 6.61 14.02
CA GLN A 50 17.50 7.54 14.42
C GLN A 50 16.94 8.96 14.60
N PRO A 51 17.43 9.74 15.58
CA PRO A 51 17.13 11.15 15.68
C PRO A 51 17.63 11.91 14.45
N VAL A 52 16.75 12.72 13.87
CA VAL A 52 17.08 13.54 12.71
C VAL A 52 17.76 14.84 13.15
N ASN A 53 19.05 14.98 12.88
CA ASN A 53 19.78 16.22 13.09
C ASN A 53 19.71 17.10 11.83
N TYR A 54 18.52 17.65 11.55
CA TYR A 54 18.28 18.48 10.36
C TYR A 54 17.82 19.90 10.76
N PRO A 55 18.72 20.90 10.66
CA PRO A 55 18.33 22.29 10.77
C PRO A 55 17.76 22.79 9.44
N GLY A 56 16.66 23.56 9.48
CA GLY A 56 16.14 24.26 8.29
C GLY A 56 14.68 23.99 7.93
N PRO A 57 14.20 24.60 6.83
CA PRO A 57 12.80 24.53 6.45
C PRO A 57 12.43 23.14 5.93
N LEU A 58 11.51 22.49 6.61
CA LEU A 58 10.90 21.22 6.19
C LEU A 58 9.77 21.45 5.19
N THR A 59 9.47 20.44 4.37
CA THR A 59 8.20 20.41 3.65
C THR A 59 7.04 20.06 4.59
N GLU A 60 5.81 20.27 4.14
CA GLU A 60 4.62 19.84 4.90
C GLU A 60 4.57 18.31 5.07
N LEU A 61 5.00 17.56 4.05
CA LEU A 61 5.02 16.10 4.09
C LEU A 61 6.08 15.56 5.06
N ASP A 62 7.24 16.22 5.11
CA ASP A 62 8.29 15.95 6.09
C ASP A 62 7.76 16.11 7.52
N MET A 63 7.04 17.22 7.75
CA MET A 63 6.40 17.49 9.03
C MET A 63 5.36 16.42 9.39
N VAL A 64 4.52 16.00 8.44
CA VAL A 64 3.57 14.89 8.63
C VAL A 64 4.30 13.62 9.09
N ARG A 65 5.36 13.22 8.39
CA ARG A 65 6.15 12.02 8.73
C ARG A 65 6.75 12.09 10.13
N ILE A 66 7.31 13.25 10.51
CA ILE A 66 7.84 13.46 11.86
C ILE A 66 6.74 13.31 12.90
N LEU A 67 5.59 13.93 12.67
CA LEU A 67 4.52 13.91 13.65
C LEU A 67 3.92 12.52 13.82
N LEU A 68 3.89 11.71 12.77
CA LEU A 68 3.46 10.31 12.80
C LEU A 68 4.37 9.39 13.64
N ARG A 69 5.56 9.85 14.05
CA ARG A 69 6.41 9.13 15.03
C ARG A 69 5.89 9.22 16.46
N ARG A 70 4.88 10.06 16.72
CA ARG A 70 4.42 10.45 18.07
C ARG A 70 3.14 9.71 18.47
N ASP A 71 2.63 9.99 19.67
CA ASP A 71 1.53 9.24 20.26
C ASP A 71 0.17 9.32 19.51
N GLY A 72 -0.35 8.15 19.14
CA GLY A 72 -1.74 7.64 19.27
C GLY A 72 -2.92 8.60 19.07
N ASP A 73 -3.22 9.44 20.06
CA ASP A 73 -4.38 10.35 20.02
C ASP A 73 -4.28 11.37 18.86
N PHE A 74 -3.06 11.56 18.36
CA PHE A 74 -2.71 12.30 17.15
C PHE A 74 -3.22 11.65 15.84
N HIS A 75 -3.24 10.32 15.78
CA HIS A 75 -3.35 9.61 14.50
C HIS A 75 -4.76 9.61 13.95
N LEU A 76 -5.82 9.54 14.75
CA LEU A 76 -7.17 9.44 14.16
C LEU A 76 -7.57 10.71 13.40
N PRO A 77 -7.48 11.93 13.97
CA PRO A 77 -7.82 13.15 13.24
C PRO A 77 -6.87 13.44 12.09
N LEU A 78 -5.55 13.23 12.24
CA LEU A 78 -4.59 13.42 11.16
C LEU A 78 -4.81 12.37 10.06
N THR A 79 -4.91 11.08 10.38
CA THR A 79 -5.14 10.01 9.40
C THR A 79 -6.49 10.20 8.69
N VAL A 80 -7.56 10.54 9.41
CA VAL A 80 -8.89 10.83 8.81
C VAL A 80 -8.87 12.11 7.96
N SER A 81 -8.16 13.16 8.36
CA SER A 81 -8.04 14.42 7.58
C SER A 81 -7.12 14.26 6.37
N PHE A 82 -5.99 13.57 6.54
CA PHE A 82 -5.07 13.16 5.48
C PHE A 82 -5.73 12.16 4.52
N ARG A 83 -6.82 11.49 4.91
CA ARG A 83 -7.67 10.69 4.01
C ARG A 83 -8.66 11.52 3.19
N ARG A 84 -9.16 12.66 3.71
CA ARG A 84 -9.96 13.61 2.91
C ARG A 84 -9.15 14.32 1.81
N TRP A 85 -7.82 14.19 1.84
CA TRP A 85 -6.85 14.60 0.83
C TRP A 85 -7.26 14.27 -0.61
N ARG A 86 -7.87 13.10 -0.85
CA ARG A 86 -8.27 12.68 -2.22
C ARG A 86 -9.64 13.18 -2.67
N ARG A 87 -10.48 13.74 -1.80
CA ARG A 87 -11.90 14.03 -2.13
C ARG A 87 -12.40 15.44 -1.82
N ALA A 88 -11.75 16.24 -0.95
CA ALA A 88 -12.37 17.49 -0.46
C ALA A 88 -11.44 18.70 -0.18
N GLY A 89 -10.15 18.64 -0.51
CA GLY A 89 -9.19 19.71 -0.18
C GLY A 89 -8.62 19.59 1.24
N ILE A 90 -7.40 20.12 1.45
CA ILE A 90 -6.62 19.95 2.68
C ILE A 90 -6.96 21.09 3.66
N PRO A 91 -7.31 20.83 4.94
CA PRO A 91 -7.06 21.79 6.00
C PRO A 91 -5.54 21.91 6.17
N GLU A 92 -4.98 23.11 6.01
CA GLU A 92 -3.55 23.38 6.23
C GLU A 92 -3.13 22.77 7.58
N LEU A 93 -1.97 22.09 7.71
CA LEU A 93 -1.55 21.48 8.99
C LEU A 93 -1.64 22.46 10.18
N TRP A 94 -1.47 23.74 9.90
CA TRP A 94 -1.64 24.83 10.86
C TRP A 94 -3.01 24.85 11.54
N ASP A 95 -4.08 24.47 10.86
CA ASP A 95 -5.46 24.51 11.36
C ASP A 95 -5.83 23.28 12.20
N LEU A 96 -5.02 22.23 12.21
CA LEU A 96 -5.25 21.03 13.01
C LEU A 96 -4.83 21.22 14.46
N ASP A 97 -5.56 20.68 15.43
CA ASP A 97 -5.09 20.64 16.82
C ASP A 97 -4.02 19.54 16.98
N LEU A 98 -2.77 19.92 17.20
CA LEU A 98 -1.61 19.02 17.17
C LEU A 98 -0.85 19.14 18.51
N PRO A 99 -1.06 18.22 19.47
CA PRO A 99 -0.36 18.25 20.75
C PRO A 99 1.16 18.09 20.56
N GLY A 100 1.94 18.73 21.43
CA GLY A 100 3.39 18.65 21.40
C GLY A 100 4.07 19.38 20.23
N VAL A 101 3.34 20.21 19.49
CA VAL A 101 3.87 21.10 18.44
C VAL A 101 4.00 22.53 18.97
N LEU A 102 5.05 23.24 18.56
CA LEU A 102 5.17 24.68 18.80
C LEU A 102 4.64 25.45 17.58
N LYS A 103 3.52 26.16 17.74
CA LYS A 103 2.94 27.01 16.69
C LYS A 103 3.20 28.48 16.98
N ILE A 104 3.78 29.17 16.00
CA ILE A 104 4.14 30.58 16.09
C ILE A 104 3.47 31.35 14.96
N ARG A 105 2.78 32.44 15.28
CA ARG A 105 2.21 33.36 14.29
C ARG A 105 3.08 34.61 14.22
N LEU A 106 3.36 35.08 13.01
CA LEU A 106 4.02 36.36 12.76
C LEU A 106 3.04 37.28 12.03
N ASN A 107 2.62 38.36 12.68
CA ASN A 107 1.69 39.35 12.12
C ASN A 107 2.18 40.78 12.37
N SER A 108 1.36 41.78 12.03
CA SER A 108 1.71 43.20 12.20
C SER A 108 2.00 43.61 13.66
N SER A 109 1.47 42.87 14.62
CA SER A 109 1.67 43.09 16.06
C SER A 109 2.95 42.43 16.58
N GLY A 110 3.57 41.52 15.82
CA GLY A 110 4.80 40.83 16.17
C GLY A 110 4.69 39.31 16.08
N LEU A 111 5.54 38.61 16.84
CA LEU A 111 5.46 37.16 16.99
C LEU A 111 4.53 36.80 18.15
N GLU A 112 3.71 35.78 17.96
CA GLU A 112 2.77 35.25 18.95
C GLU A 112 2.93 33.73 19.04
N VAL A 113 2.98 33.17 20.25
CA VAL A 113 2.95 31.72 20.45
C VAL A 113 1.50 31.29 20.55
N VAL A 114 1.02 30.60 19.52
CA VAL A 114 -0.38 30.18 19.36
C VAL A 114 -0.63 28.83 20.05
N ALA A 115 0.34 27.93 19.96
CA ALA A 115 0.29 26.64 20.65
C ALA A 115 1.69 26.23 21.09
N LYS A 116 1.78 25.49 22.19
CA LYS A 116 3.03 24.96 22.74
C LYS A 116 2.76 23.60 23.40
N PRO A 117 3.79 22.76 23.60
CA PRO A 117 3.65 21.55 24.40
C PRO A 117 3.23 21.87 25.84
N ASP A 118 2.33 21.07 26.41
CA ASP A 118 1.97 21.16 27.84
C ASP A 118 3.08 20.64 28.75
N ARG A 119 3.76 19.57 28.31
CA ARG A 119 4.94 18.98 28.93
C ARG A 119 5.66 18.13 27.89
N LEU A 120 6.99 18.08 27.95
CA LEU A 120 7.78 17.08 27.20
C LEU A 120 8.46 16.13 28.17
N ARG A 121 8.54 14.85 27.82
CA ARG A 121 9.41 13.88 28.47
C ARG A 121 10.56 13.57 27.52
N LEU A 122 11.79 13.70 27.99
CA LEU A 122 13.00 13.69 27.15
C LEU A 122 14.00 12.68 27.71
N GLY A 123 14.52 11.80 26.86
CA GLY A 123 15.60 10.90 27.27
C GLY A 123 16.93 11.65 27.45
N LEU A 124 17.65 11.33 28.53
CA LEU A 124 18.92 11.96 28.88
C LEU A 124 19.96 11.80 27.74
N ARG A 125 20.59 12.91 27.32
CA ARG A 125 21.65 12.99 26.30
C ARG A 125 21.25 12.58 24.88
N GLU A 126 19.98 12.31 24.59
CA GLU A 126 19.50 12.09 23.23
C GLU A 126 18.83 13.35 22.66
N ILE A 127 18.79 13.43 21.34
CA ILE A 127 18.13 14.51 20.62
C ILE A 127 16.63 14.21 20.54
N TYR A 128 15.82 15.17 20.99
CA TYR A 128 14.39 15.20 20.77
C TYR A 128 14.05 16.26 19.74
N ASN A 129 13.41 15.83 18.66
CA ASN A 129 13.00 16.72 17.58
C ASN A 129 11.62 17.31 17.91
N LEU A 130 11.58 18.58 18.32
CA LEU A 130 10.34 19.32 18.55
C LEU A 130 9.87 20.01 17.25
N PRO A 131 8.75 19.60 16.65
CA PRO A 131 8.09 20.28 15.54
C PRO A 131 7.77 21.73 15.85
N VAL A 132 8.17 22.59 14.92
CA VAL A 132 7.83 24.01 14.92
C VAL A 132 7.09 24.32 13.63
N MET A 133 5.93 24.97 13.77
CA MET A 133 5.16 25.54 12.66
C MET A 133 5.13 27.04 12.83
N LEU A 134 5.44 27.77 11.76
CA LEU A 134 5.36 29.22 11.77
C LEU A 134 4.54 29.75 10.60
N ARG A 135 3.44 30.45 10.91
CA ARG A 135 2.60 31.15 9.93
C ARG A 135 3.04 32.60 9.83
N ASN A 136 3.52 33.00 8.66
CA ASN A 136 3.85 34.40 8.38
C ASN A 136 2.68 35.08 7.67
N GLU A 137 1.95 35.94 8.40
CA GLU A 137 0.80 36.70 7.91
C GLU A 137 1.20 38.08 7.34
N LEU A 138 2.50 38.40 7.31
CA LEU A 138 3.01 39.61 6.68
C LEU A 138 3.11 39.44 5.16
N ASP A 139 3.13 40.58 4.47
CA ASP A 139 3.36 40.70 3.03
C ASP A 139 4.84 40.52 2.63
N LYS A 140 5.73 40.26 3.61
CA LYS A 140 7.18 40.18 3.42
C LYS A 140 7.75 38.93 4.07
N THR A 141 8.71 38.34 3.37
CA THR A 141 9.56 37.29 3.91
C THR A 141 10.39 37.81 5.07
N LYS A 142 10.58 36.98 6.10
CA LYS A 142 11.35 37.31 7.30
C LYS A 142 12.30 36.19 7.68
N ASP A 143 13.47 36.57 8.17
CA ASP A 143 14.36 35.63 8.82
C ASP A 143 13.86 35.34 10.23
N ILE A 144 13.84 34.06 10.57
CA ILE A 144 13.45 33.56 11.88
C ILE A 144 14.67 32.91 12.52
N LYS A 145 14.95 33.32 13.76
CA LYS A 145 15.92 32.64 14.63
C LYS A 145 15.18 32.15 15.87
N ILE A 146 15.32 30.87 16.16
CA ILE A 146 14.80 30.25 17.38
C ILE A 146 15.98 29.84 18.25
N ILE A 147 15.90 30.19 19.53
CA ILE A 147 16.86 29.76 20.55
C ILE A 147 16.06 29.04 21.60
N ALA A 148 16.22 27.72 21.69
CA ALA A 148 15.74 26.98 22.86
C ALA A 148 16.89 26.83 23.84
N THR A 149 16.59 26.77 25.14
CA THR A 149 17.56 26.48 26.20
C THR A 149 16.95 25.49 27.18
N ILE A 150 17.70 24.43 27.48
CA ILE A 150 17.42 23.46 28.54
C ILE A 150 18.59 23.52 29.52
N GLY A 151 18.40 24.13 30.69
CA GLY A 151 19.53 24.52 31.55
C GLY A 151 20.38 25.60 30.87
N ASP A 152 21.70 25.40 30.84
CA ASP A 152 22.68 26.37 30.31
C ASP A 152 23.00 26.21 28.81
N ILE A 153 22.45 25.18 28.16
CA ILE A 153 22.77 24.84 26.77
C ILE A 153 21.55 25.12 25.90
N GLY A 154 21.79 25.80 24.77
CA GLY A 154 20.72 26.20 23.87
C GLY A 154 20.97 25.92 22.39
N PRO A 155 20.25 24.96 21.77
CA PRO A 155 20.27 24.83 20.32
C PRO A 155 19.70 26.09 19.67
N THR A 156 20.40 26.58 18.65
CA THR A 156 19.98 27.71 17.83
C THR A 156 19.70 27.18 16.43
N ASP A 157 18.49 27.42 15.92
CA ASP A 157 18.15 27.13 14.52
C ASP A 157 17.68 28.42 13.82
N ARG A 158 17.86 28.47 12.51
CA ARG A 158 17.50 29.61 11.66
C ARG A 158 16.89 29.11 10.35
N TRP A 159 15.77 29.73 9.98
CA TRP A 159 15.16 29.52 8.67
C TRP A 159 14.45 30.79 8.20
N THR A 160 14.03 30.78 6.95
CA THR A 160 13.32 31.90 6.34
C THR A 160 11.82 31.60 6.28
N ALA A 161 11.01 32.50 6.83
CA ALA A 161 9.55 32.43 6.80
C ALA A 161 9.01 33.23 5.60
N SER A 162 8.54 32.51 4.57
CA SER A 162 7.96 33.12 3.36
C SER A 162 6.66 33.85 3.65
N ALA A 163 6.43 35.01 3.02
CA ALA A 163 5.19 35.78 3.15
C ALA A 163 3.94 34.92 2.83
N GLY A 164 2.91 35.03 3.66
CA GLY A 164 1.60 34.36 3.46
C GLY A 164 1.63 32.84 3.52
N ARG A 165 2.70 32.21 4.04
CA ARG A 165 2.85 30.75 4.08
C ARG A 165 3.16 30.25 5.48
N VAL A 166 2.83 28.98 5.71
CA VAL A 166 3.36 28.21 6.84
C VAL A 166 4.72 27.64 6.47
N THR A 167 5.65 27.75 7.40
CA THR A 167 6.99 27.13 7.34
C THR A 167 7.16 26.17 8.50
N TYR A 168 7.93 25.12 8.26
CA TYR A 168 8.09 23.98 9.15
C TYR A 168 9.56 23.85 9.54
N ALA A 169 9.87 23.54 10.79
CA ALA A 169 11.23 23.33 11.26
C ALA A 169 11.27 22.33 12.43
N LEU A 170 12.47 21.86 12.77
CA LEU A 170 12.73 21.05 13.96
C LEU A 170 13.59 21.82 14.96
N LEU A 171 13.15 21.83 16.21
CA LEU A 171 13.94 22.32 17.32
C LEU A 171 14.54 21.13 18.08
N ASN A 172 15.85 20.92 17.92
CA ASN A 172 16.57 19.77 18.45
C ASN A 172 16.92 19.97 19.93
N LEU A 173 16.07 19.46 20.83
CA LEU A 173 16.26 19.55 22.27
C LEU A 173 17.14 18.39 22.78
N ARG A 174 18.23 18.67 23.47
CA ARG A 174 19.15 17.64 24.01
C ARG A 174 19.53 17.90 25.46
N PRO A 175 18.82 17.33 26.45
CA PRO A 175 19.13 17.56 27.86
C PRO A 175 20.47 16.90 28.24
N GLN A 176 21.33 17.63 28.97
CA GLN A 176 22.64 17.12 29.42
C GLN A 176 22.63 16.56 30.85
N SER A 177 21.63 16.93 31.65
CA SER A 177 21.44 16.47 33.03
C SER A 177 19.94 16.25 33.31
N LEU A 178 19.63 15.62 34.45
CA LEU A 178 18.26 15.37 34.92
C LEU A 178 17.61 16.60 35.58
N GLU A 179 18.41 17.62 35.88
CA GLU A 179 18.02 18.76 36.70
C GLU A 179 17.06 19.76 36.01
N PRO A 180 17.14 20.02 34.69
CA PRO A 180 16.25 20.96 34.03
C PRO A 180 14.80 20.49 34.09
N ARG A 181 13.92 21.36 34.60
CA ARG A 181 12.47 21.12 34.70
C ARG A 181 11.64 21.91 33.69
N GLU A 182 12.29 22.78 32.93
CA GLU A 182 11.63 23.67 31.97
C GLU A 182 12.52 23.88 30.75
N ALA A 183 11.92 23.89 29.56
CA ALA A 183 12.55 24.39 28.35
C ALA A 183 12.08 25.83 28.11
N ARG A 184 13.02 26.72 27.82
CA ARG A 184 12.73 28.11 27.45
C ARG A 184 13.03 28.30 25.97
N VAL A 185 12.06 28.82 25.21
CA VAL A 185 12.18 29.08 23.78
C VAL A 185 11.99 30.55 23.50
N ARG A 186 12.96 31.17 22.82
CA ARG A 186 12.95 32.57 22.39
C ARG A 186 12.96 32.62 20.88
N VAL A 187 12.06 33.40 20.30
CA VAL A 187 11.90 33.54 18.85
C VAL A 187 12.15 34.99 18.45
N PHE A 188 13.00 35.16 17.45
CA PHE A 188 13.37 36.44 16.88
C PHE A 188 12.95 36.47 15.41
N ALA A 189 12.39 37.60 14.97
CA ALA A 189 12.06 37.83 13.56
C ALA A 189 12.73 39.13 13.10
N GLY A 190 13.32 39.12 11.91
CA GLY A 190 14.11 40.24 11.41
C GLY A 190 14.44 40.13 9.93
N ILE A 191 15.31 41.03 9.48
CA ILE A 191 16.01 40.98 8.20
C ILE A 191 17.48 40.75 8.56
N ASP A 192 18.14 39.77 7.95
CA ASP A 192 19.58 39.52 8.12
C ASP A 192 20.03 39.29 9.57
N ILE A 193 19.37 38.34 10.25
CA ILE A 193 19.71 37.99 11.63
C ILE A 193 21.13 37.37 11.71
N PRO A 194 22.03 37.81 12.64
CA PRO A 194 23.36 37.21 12.84
C PRO A 194 23.31 35.73 13.24
N SER A 195 24.32 34.96 12.82
CA SER A 195 24.45 33.53 13.12
C SER A 195 24.56 33.26 14.62
N GLU A 196 25.36 34.01 15.35
CA GLU A 196 25.60 33.82 16.79
C GLU A 196 24.92 34.90 17.66
N GLY A 197 24.67 34.56 18.93
CA GLY A 197 24.15 35.50 19.93
C GLY A 197 22.71 35.97 19.71
N SER A 198 22.26 36.88 20.57
CA SER A 198 21.00 37.61 20.36
C SER A 198 21.25 38.78 19.39
N PRO A 199 20.41 38.99 18.36
CA PRO A 199 20.68 40.01 17.35
C PRO A 199 20.41 41.41 17.92
N PRO A 200 21.33 42.38 17.74
CA PRO A 200 21.14 43.75 18.25
C PRO A 200 20.02 44.50 17.51
N GLU A 201 19.76 44.19 16.24
CA GLU A 201 18.72 44.85 15.40
C GLU A 201 17.40 44.06 15.32
N SER A 202 17.34 42.82 15.83
CA SER A 202 16.10 42.05 15.86
C SER A 202 15.28 42.35 17.12
N ARG A 203 13.96 42.40 16.99
CA ARG A 203 13.07 42.40 18.15
C ARG A 203 12.85 40.96 18.61
N ILE A 204 13.06 40.67 19.90
CA ILE A 204 12.53 39.45 20.53
C ILE A 204 11.01 39.59 20.43
N GLY A 205 10.39 38.80 19.56
CA GLY A 205 8.95 38.91 19.35
C GLY A 205 8.15 38.02 20.28
N ALA A 206 8.69 36.85 20.66
CA ALA A 206 8.01 35.92 21.55
C ALA A 206 8.97 35.12 22.43
N THR A 207 8.54 34.85 23.66
CA THR A 207 9.19 33.89 24.57
C THR A 207 8.13 32.97 25.14
N THR A 208 8.40 31.67 25.12
CA THR A 208 7.55 30.69 25.77
C THR A 208 8.38 29.73 26.60
N ARG A 209 7.71 29.11 27.56
CA ARG A 209 8.28 28.07 28.39
C ARG A 209 7.28 26.95 28.58
N PHE A 210 7.79 25.74 28.69
CA PHE A 210 6.99 24.55 28.98
C PHE A 210 7.79 23.57 29.85
N PRO A 211 7.10 22.87 30.77
CA PRO A 211 7.69 21.83 31.60
C PRO A 211 8.40 20.75 30.77
N ILE A 212 9.54 20.29 31.29
CA ILE A 212 10.20 19.09 30.79
C ILE A 212 10.46 18.11 31.93
N GLU A 213 10.43 16.83 31.61
CA GLU A 213 10.83 15.73 32.47
C GLU A 213 11.98 15.00 31.76
N VAL A 214 13.18 15.06 32.31
CA VAL A 214 14.33 14.34 31.75
C VAL A 214 14.46 13.01 32.46
N VAL A 215 14.58 11.93 31.68
CA VAL A 215 14.52 10.57 32.19
C VAL A 215 15.73 9.74 31.75
N HIS A 216 16.06 8.72 32.52
CA HIS A 216 17.08 7.74 32.17
C HIS A 216 16.60 6.79 31.07
N TRP A 217 17.48 5.85 30.72
CA TRP A 217 17.24 4.81 29.73
C TRP A 217 17.19 3.45 30.40
N GLY A 218 16.30 2.59 29.93
CA GLY A 218 16.33 1.15 30.17
C GLY A 218 16.41 0.37 28.87
N ARG A 219 16.24 -0.93 28.96
CA ARG A 219 16.14 -1.85 27.83
C ARG A 219 14.84 -2.62 27.90
N LEU A 220 14.27 -2.93 26.75
CA LEU A 220 13.08 -3.73 26.58
C LEU A 220 13.43 -4.93 25.71
N LEU A 221 13.36 -6.13 26.29
CA LEU A 221 13.49 -7.39 25.57
C LEU A 221 12.09 -7.89 25.22
N VAL A 222 11.72 -7.85 23.94
CA VAL A 222 10.40 -8.29 23.47
C VAL A 222 10.54 -9.65 22.80
N ARG A 223 9.69 -10.59 23.20
CA ARG A 223 9.55 -11.90 22.58
C ARG A 223 8.13 -12.10 22.07
N THR A 224 7.96 -12.35 20.77
CA THR A 224 6.68 -12.74 20.18
C THR A 224 6.63 -14.25 20.02
N GLU A 225 5.59 -14.88 20.55
CA GLU A 225 5.49 -16.34 20.62
C GLU A 225 4.11 -16.88 20.26
N GLU A 226 4.07 -18.10 19.75
CA GLU A 226 2.87 -18.91 19.53
C GLU A 226 3.15 -20.27 20.17
N ASP A 227 2.28 -20.71 21.09
CA ASP A 227 2.44 -21.98 21.81
C ASP A 227 3.84 -22.17 22.45
N GLY A 228 4.46 -21.08 22.90
CA GLY A 228 5.79 -21.04 23.53
C GLY A 228 6.98 -21.01 22.55
N ALA A 229 6.74 -21.18 21.25
CA ALA A 229 7.77 -21.04 20.22
C ALA A 229 7.88 -19.57 19.78
N ALA A 230 9.11 -19.07 19.58
CA ALA A 230 9.32 -17.74 19.03
C ALA A 230 8.82 -17.70 17.58
N VAL A 231 8.06 -16.65 17.24
CA VAL A 231 7.49 -16.47 15.90
C VAL A 231 7.70 -15.06 15.40
N ALA A 232 7.85 -14.92 14.08
CA ALA A 232 8.00 -13.61 13.47
C ALA A 232 6.69 -12.81 13.55
N ALA A 233 6.82 -11.49 13.69
CA ALA A 233 5.68 -10.60 13.78
C ALA A 233 6.05 -9.18 13.34
N ARG A 234 5.02 -8.41 12.97
CA ARG A 234 5.07 -6.96 12.90
C ARG A 234 4.89 -6.38 14.31
N VAL A 235 5.82 -5.56 14.77
CA VAL A 235 5.83 -5.01 16.12
C VAL A 235 5.89 -3.49 16.10
N TYR A 236 5.02 -2.87 16.89
CA TYR A 236 4.97 -1.44 17.16
C TYR A 236 5.41 -1.24 18.61
N VAL A 237 6.40 -0.38 18.84
CA VAL A 237 6.83 -0.02 20.21
C VAL A 237 6.78 1.49 20.36
N ARG A 238 6.19 1.94 21.47
CA ARG A 238 6.17 3.34 21.89
C ARG A 238 6.80 3.50 23.26
N GLY A 239 7.66 4.49 23.41
CA GLY A 239 8.31 4.84 24.68
C GLY A 239 7.45 5.76 25.55
N SER A 240 7.91 5.97 26.78
CA SER A 240 7.24 6.86 27.74
C SER A 240 7.25 8.32 27.32
N ASP A 241 8.12 8.70 26.39
CA ASP A 241 8.18 10.01 25.74
C ASP A 241 7.22 10.19 24.56
N GLY A 242 6.42 9.16 24.28
CA GLY A 242 5.43 9.14 23.21
C GLY A 242 6.00 8.90 21.82
N LEU A 243 7.29 8.58 21.68
CA LEU A 243 7.92 8.30 20.38
C LEU A 243 7.91 6.81 20.04
N ALA A 244 7.90 6.49 18.75
CA ALA A 244 8.11 5.13 18.26
C ALA A 244 9.58 4.68 18.41
N TYR A 245 9.79 3.41 18.80
CA TYR A 245 11.10 2.77 19.00
C TYR A 245 11.25 1.48 18.20
N ALA A 246 12.44 1.23 17.65
CA ALA A 246 12.80 0.02 16.93
C ALA A 246 14.23 -0.38 17.30
N PRO A 247 14.61 -1.66 17.15
CA PRO A 247 15.97 -2.11 17.47
C PRO A 247 17.05 -1.41 16.65
N ASP A 248 18.21 -1.17 17.27
CA ASP A 248 19.43 -0.71 16.60
C ASP A 248 20.03 -1.87 15.79
N GLY A 249 19.53 -2.10 14.57
CA GLY A 249 19.99 -3.19 13.71
C GLY A 249 21.50 -3.19 13.43
N ARG A 250 22.16 -4.24 13.91
CA ARG A 250 23.47 -4.71 13.44
C ARG A 250 23.26 -5.62 12.24
N ALA A 251 24.30 -5.80 11.43
CA ALA A 251 24.26 -6.75 10.32
C ALA A 251 23.96 -8.17 10.85
N GLY A 252 22.87 -8.78 10.38
CA GLY A 252 22.39 -10.08 10.86
C GLY A 252 21.32 -10.01 11.95
N ASP A 253 20.99 -8.81 12.46
CA ASP A 253 19.89 -8.64 13.40
C ASP A 253 18.56 -8.84 12.67
N ALA A 254 17.71 -9.66 13.27
CA ALA A 254 16.50 -10.21 12.70
C ALA A 254 15.33 -9.20 12.57
N THR A 255 15.62 -7.92 12.34
CA THR A 255 14.62 -6.84 12.38
C THR A 255 14.68 -5.84 11.23
N LEU A 256 13.51 -5.41 10.75
CA LEU A 256 13.36 -4.51 9.60
C LEU A 256 12.37 -3.38 9.89
N SER A 257 12.85 -2.15 10.07
CA SER A 257 12.02 -0.98 10.37
C SER A 257 11.27 -0.47 9.13
N ARG A 258 9.98 -0.16 9.30
CA ARG A 258 9.05 0.21 8.23
C ARG A 258 8.03 1.25 8.72
N ILE A 259 7.31 1.83 7.77
CA ILE A 259 6.27 2.83 7.98
C ILE A 259 5.04 2.42 7.18
N THR A 260 3.90 2.30 7.84
CA THR A 260 2.64 1.95 7.18
C THR A 260 2.25 3.04 6.18
N TRP A 261 1.88 2.66 4.96
CA TRP A 261 1.51 3.64 3.94
C TRP A 261 0.23 4.41 4.32
N THR A 262 -0.78 3.71 4.84
CA THR A 262 -2.15 4.22 5.02
C THR A 262 -2.36 5.12 6.24
N HIS A 263 -1.55 4.95 7.29
CA HIS A 263 -1.71 5.68 8.56
C HIS A 263 -0.37 6.11 9.18
N GLY A 264 0.77 5.83 8.53
CA GLY A 264 2.05 6.41 8.90
C GLY A 264 2.69 5.87 10.17
N ASP A 265 2.09 4.85 10.79
CA ASP A 265 2.67 4.20 11.96
C ASP A 265 4.03 3.59 11.64
N TYR A 266 4.94 3.81 12.58
CA TYR A 266 6.27 3.25 12.59
C TYR A 266 6.25 1.88 13.27
N PHE A 267 6.83 0.89 12.61
CA PHE A 267 6.90 -0.48 13.11
C PHE A 267 8.19 -1.14 12.64
N TYR A 268 8.44 -2.35 13.10
CA TYR A 268 9.48 -3.20 12.53
C TYR A 268 9.01 -4.65 12.50
N TYR A 269 9.55 -5.43 11.57
CA TYR A 269 9.46 -6.88 11.67
C TYR A 269 10.51 -7.42 12.61
N SER A 270 10.21 -8.53 13.28
CA SER A 270 11.12 -9.30 14.13
C SER A 270 10.94 -10.78 13.84
N ARG A 271 12.00 -11.60 13.97
CA ARG A 271 11.91 -13.08 13.91
C ARG A 271 11.58 -13.74 15.26
N GLY A 272 11.16 -12.96 16.25
CA GLY A 272 10.57 -13.48 17.47
C GLY A 272 11.20 -12.99 18.76
N GLU A 273 12.43 -12.48 18.74
CA GLU A 273 13.08 -11.91 19.94
C GLU A 273 14.02 -10.78 19.55
N HIS A 274 13.97 -9.66 20.28
CA HIS A 274 14.84 -8.50 20.06
C HIS A 274 14.87 -7.60 21.29
N GLU A 275 15.96 -6.84 21.44
CA GLU A 275 16.14 -5.87 22.51
C GLU A 275 16.13 -4.44 21.96
N ILE A 276 15.51 -3.51 22.69
CA ILE A 276 15.38 -2.10 22.33
C ILE A 276 15.81 -1.24 23.51
N ARG A 277 16.66 -0.23 23.26
CA ARG A 277 16.93 0.83 24.23
C ARG A 277 15.81 1.87 24.18
N ILE A 278 15.19 2.17 25.31
CA ILE A 278 13.99 3.02 25.40
C ILE A 278 13.99 3.85 26.68
N PRO A 279 13.36 5.06 26.73
CA PRO A 279 13.31 5.86 27.95
C PRO A 279 12.60 5.13 29.07
N GLU A 280 13.06 5.30 30.31
CA GLU A 280 12.39 4.73 31.48
C GLU A 280 10.94 5.25 31.62
N GLY A 281 10.06 4.41 32.16
CA GLY A 281 8.62 4.65 32.26
C GLY A 281 7.81 3.61 31.50
N THR A 282 6.54 3.89 31.25
CA THR A 282 5.65 2.97 30.54
C THR A 282 5.99 2.93 29.05
N ALA A 283 6.35 1.74 28.56
CA ALA A 283 6.43 1.44 27.14
C ALA A 283 5.17 0.70 26.70
N SER A 284 4.65 1.00 25.51
CA SER A 284 3.52 0.31 24.89
C SER A 284 4.01 -0.54 23.73
N ILE A 285 3.69 -1.82 23.73
CA ILE A 285 4.09 -2.79 22.71
C ILE A 285 2.83 -3.36 22.08
N GLU A 286 2.78 -3.38 20.75
CA GLU A 286 1.71 -4.01 19.98
C GLU A 286 2.32 -4.95 18.94
N ALA A 287 1.85 -6.20 18.90
CA ALA A 287 2.29 -7.20 17.94
C ALA A 287 1.13 -7.68 17.06
N VAL A 288 1.41 -7.82 15.76
CA VAL A 288 0.47 -8.29 14.74
C VAL A 288 1.16 -9.33 13.87
N ARG A 289 0.44 -10.41 13.53
CA ARG A 289 0.92 -11.45 12.62
C ARG A 289 -0.15 -11.80 11.59
N GLY A 290 -0.13 -11.17 10.43
CA GLY A 290 -1.14 -11.38 9.38
C GLY A 290 -2.57 -11.09 9.84
N ILE A 291 -3.55 -11.66 9.14
CA ILE A 291 -4.99 -11.43 9.39
C ILE A 291 -5.68 -12.55 10.19
N GLU A 292 -4.95 -13.64 10.48
CA GLU A 292 -5.47 -14.82 11.19
C GLU A 292 -5.20 -14.77 12.70
N TYR A 293 -4.35 -13.84 13.15
CA TYR A 293 -3.98 -13.65 14.54
C TYR A 293 -4.58 -12.37 15.09
N LYS A 294 -5.11 -12.46 16.32
CA LYS A 294 -5.59 -11.27 17.02
C LYS A 294 -4.40 -10.36 17.37
N PRO A 295 -4.44 -9.06 17.03
CA PRO A 295 -3.46 -8.09 17.52
C PRO A 295 -3.42 -8.07 19.05
N VAL A 296 -2.20 -8.03 19.61
CA VAL A 296 -2.01 -8.01 21.07
C VAL A 296 -1.26 -6.75 21.46
N LYS A 297 -1.83 -6.00 22.41
CA LYS A 297 -1.22 -4.82 23.01
C LYS A 297 -0.86 -5.09 24.47
N HIS A 298 0.32 -4.66 24.89
CA HIS A 298 0.85 -4.84 26.22
C HIS A 298 1.62 -3.58 26.66
N ASP A 299 1.38 -3.10 27.88
CA ASP A 299 2.14 -1.99 28.45
C ASP A 299 3.09 -2.53 29.53
N ALA A 300 4.35 -2.10 29.50
CA ALA A 300 5.40 -2.57 30.40
C ALA A 300 6.14 -1.39 31.06
N ALA A 301 6.47 -1.53 32.36
CA ALA A 301 7.29 -0.57 33.06
C ALA A 301 8.77 -0.82 32.79
N VAL A 302 9.43 0.13 32.14
CA VAL A 302 10.87 0.12 31.89
C VAL A 302 11.58 0.90 33.00
N LEU A 303 12.57 0.27 33.64
CA LEU A 303 13.35 0.87 34.73
C LEU A 303 14.72 1.32 34.22
N ALA A 304 15.26 2.41 34.81
CA ALA A 304 16.59 2.91 34.48
C ALA A 304 17.67 1.84 34.65
N GLY A 305 18.49 1.64 33.61
CA GLY A 305 19.66 0.75 33.64
C GLY A 305 19.33 -0.75 33.62
N GLU A 306 18.05 -1.12 33.72
CA GLU A 306 17.59 -2.52 33.74
C GLU A 306 17.08 -2.97 32.37
N THR A 307 16.93 -4.29 32.20
CA THR A 307 16.26 -4.90 31.05
C THR A 307 14.90 -5.44 31.50
N THR A 308 13.82 -4.87 31.00
CA THR A 308 12.46 -5.38 31.18
C THR A 308 12.17 -6.38 30.07
N ALA A 309 11.86 -7.64 30.43
CA ALA A 309 11.48 -8.67 29.48
C ALA A 309 9.96 -8.77 29.34
N VAL A 310 9.46 -8.84 28.11
CA VAL A 310 8.04 -8.96 27.77
C VAL A 310 7.85 -10.09 26.76
N SER A 311 7.02 -11.07 27.12
CA SER A 311 6.53 -12.09 26.18
C SER A 311 5.13 -11.74 25.70
N ILE A 312 4.92 -11.74 24.39
CA ILE A 312 3.64 -11.49 23.73
C ILE A 312 3.21 -12.77 23.04
N ASN A 313 2.20 -13.43 23.60
CA ASN A 313 1.59 -14.61 23.02
C ASN A 313 0.56 -14.21 21.95
N LEU A 314 0.79 -14.63 20.72
CA LEU A 314 -0.05 -14.37 19.56
C LEU A 314 -1.08 -15.50 19.39
N GLU A 315 -2.35 -15.18 19.62
CA GLU A 315 -3.46 -16.11 19.48
C GLU A 315 -3.95 -16.15 18.03
N ARG A 316 -3.82 -17.32 17.38
CA ARG A 316 -4.42 -17.59 16.07
C ARG A 316 -5.93 -17.84 16.23
N THR A 317 -6.75 -16.89 15.79
CA THR A 317 -8.23 -16.96 15.90
C THR A 317 -8.89 -17.64 14.71
N SER A 318 -8.21 -17.68 13.56
CA SER A 318 -8.62 -18.43 12.37
C SER A 318 -7.44 -19.24 11.86
N ASN A 319 -7.65 -20.50 11.49
CA ASN A 319 -6.62 -21.33 10.89
C ASN A 319 -7.12 -21.88 9.56
N LEU A 320 -6.89 -21.11 8.50
CA LEU A 320 -7.33 -21.43 7.14
C LEU A 320 -6.56 -22.63 6.58
N ALA A 321 -5.30 -22.81 6.97
CA ALA A 321 -4.46 -23.94 6.58
C ALA A 321 -5.05 -25.30 7.04
N LYS A 322 -5.71 -25.38 8.21
CA LYS A 322 -6.46 -26.59 8.63
C LYS A 322 -7.62 -26.95 7.69
N GLY A 323 -8.09 -25.99 6.91
CA GLY A 323 -9.09 -26.19 5.86
C GLY A 323 -8.49 -26.19 4.45
N HIS A 324 -7.17 -26.33 4.31
CA HIS A 324 -6.43 -26.33 3.04
C HIS A 324 -6.53 -25.02 2.25
N TRP A 325 -6.75 -23.90 2.94
CA TRP A 325 -6.72 -22.56 2.35
C TRP A 325 -5.41 -21.86 2.75
N TYR A 326 -4.68 -21.36 1.76
CA TYR A 326 -3.37 -20.76 1.96
C TYR A 326 -3.32 -19.37 1.31
N GLY A 327 -2.95 -18.37 2.10
CA GLY A 327 -2.92 -16.97 1.68
C GLY A 327 -1.63 -16.62 0.93
N GLY A 328 -1.74 -15.84 -0.14
CA GLY A 328 -0.60 -15.34 -0.90
C GLY A 328 -0.75 -13.91 -1.40
N ASP A 329 0.39 -13.30 -1.71
CA ASP A 329 0.50 -11.99 -2.36
C ASP A 329 1.19 -12.21 -3.70
N LEU A 330 0.52 -11.80 -4.78
CA LEU A 330 0.95 -12.14 -6.13
C LEU A 330 1.82 -11.09 -6.81
N HIS A 331 2.01 -9.93 -6.18
CA HIS A 331 2.80 -8.83 -6.74
C HIS A 331 3.61 -8.16 -5.62
N THR A 332 4.76 -8.72 -5.28
CA THR A 332 5.69 -8.13 -4.30
C THR A 332 7.07 -7.98 -4.92
N HIS A 333 7.63 -6.78 -4.87
CA HIS A 333 9.01 -6.51 -5.25
C HIS A 333 9.92 -6.55 -4.03
N VAL A 334 11.03 -7.29 -4.13
CA VAL A 334 12.05 -7.29 -3.07
C VAL A 334 12.87 -6.02 -3.22
N ASN A 335 13.61 -5.87 -4.32
CA ASN A 335 14.40 -4.68 -4.59
C ASN A 335 13.82 -3.89 -5.76
N TYR A 336 13.30 -2.68 -5.54
CA TYR A 336 12.72 -1.89 -6.64
C TYR A 336 12.77 -0.39 -6.39
N ASN A 337 13.42 0.35 -7.30
CA ASN A 337 13.52 1.83 -7.29
C ASN A 337 13.88 2.45 -5.92
N ASP A 338 14.82 1.89 -5.17
CA ASP A 338 15.31 2.48 -3.91
C ASP A 338 16.80 2.16 -3.72
N HIS A 339 17.44 2.91 -2.82
CA HIS A 339 18.84 2.76 -2.43
C HIS A 339 19.04 1.68 -1.36
N GLU A 340 18.02 1.41 -0.53
CA GLU A 340 18.08 0.25 0.38
C GLU A 340 18.00 -1.04 -0.43
N PHE A 341 18.93 -1.94 -0.16
CA PHE A 341 18.94 -3.29 -0.72
C PHE A 341 18.47 -4.29 0.34
N MET A 342 17.75 -5.32 -0.07
CA MET A 342 17.32 -6.42 0.79
C MET A 342 17.71 -7.77 0.23
N THR A 343 17.97 -8.69 1.15
CA THR A 343 18.32 -10.07 0.85
C THR A 343 17.08 -10.98 0.91
N PRO A 344 17.15 -12.23 0.43
CA PRO A 344 16.10 -13.22 0.61
C PRO A 344 15.71 -13.46 2.08
N GLU A 345 16.66 -13.38 3.01
CA GLU A 345 16.42 -13.47 4.45
C GLU A 345 15.62 -12.27 4.99
N ASP A 346 15.85 -11.07 4.45
CA ASP A 346 15.10 -9.87 4.83
C ASP A 346 13.62 -10.02 4.43
N ILE A 347 13.34 -10.37 3.17
CA ILE A 347 11.95 -10.59 2.72
C ILE A 347 11.29 -11.78 3.44
N GLN A 348 12.02 -12.86 3.72
CA GLN A 348 11.50 -13.98 4.52
C GLN A 348 10.97 -13.51 5.88
N THR A 349 11.66 -12.55 6.51
CA THR A 349 11.24 -11.99 7.80
C THR A 349 9.88 -11.28 7.71
N GLN A 350 9.62 -10.56 6.62
CA GLN A 350 8.32 -9.90 6.38
C GLN A 350 7.23 -10.93 6.07
N VAL A 351 7.53 -11.93 5.22
CA VAL A 351 6.60 -13.02 4.86
C VAL A 351 6.15 -13.80 6.09
N LEU A 352 7.09 -14.16 6.98
CA LEU A 352 6.78 -14.83 8.24
C LEU A 352 6.02 -13.92 9.21
N GLY A 353 6.42 -12.64 9.28
CA GLY A 353 5.77 -11.64 10.12
C GLY A 353 4.32 -11.31 9.72
N GLU A 354 3.98 -11.48 8.44
CA GLU A 354 2.62 -11.29 7.92
C GLU A 354 1.84 -12.60 7.74
N ASP A 355 2.40 -13.73 8.20
CA ASP A 355 1.89 -15.09 8.03
C ASP A 355 1.41 -15.38 6.60
N LEU A 356 2.26 -15.04 5.62
CA LEU A 356 1.94 -15.15 4.21
C LEU A 356 2.42 -16.50 3.65
N ASN A 357 1.50 -17.44 3.43
CA ASN A 357 1.87 -18.81 3.02
C ASN A 357 2.54 -18.87 1.64
N TYR A 358 2.20 -17.98 0.71
CA TYR A 358 2.79 -17.95 -0.64
C TYR A 358 3.15 -16.52 -1.05
N ALA A 359 4.45 -16.20 -1.12
CA ALA A 359 4.94 -14.91 -1.58
C ALA A 359 5.44 -15.02 -3.03
N ASN A 360 4.76 -14.37 -3.97
CA ASN A 360 5.23 -14.23 -5.36
C ASN A 360 6.10 -12.97 -5.47
N LEU A 361 7.41 -13.17 -5.60
CA LEU A 361 8.43 -12.12 -5.55
C LEU A 361 8.88 -11.78 -6.97
N MET A 362 8.89 -10.50 -7.36
CA MET A 362 9.00 -10.12 -8.77
C MET A 362 10.45 -9.93 -9.21
N VAL A 363 10.83 -10.63 -10.29
CA VAL A 363 11.89 -10.14 -11.19
C VAL A 363 11.26 -9.12 -12.14
N ALA A 364 11.78 -7.90 -12.18
CA ALA A 364 11.17 -6.84 -12.99
C ALA A 364 12.18 -5.74 -13.35
N ASN A 365 11.94 -5.06 -14.47
CA ASN A 365 12.53 -3.74 -14.70
C ASN A 365 11.64 -2.64 -14.14
N SER A 366 12.20 -1.43 -13.97
CA SER A 366 11.39 -0.23 -13.70
C SER A 366 11.39 0.79 -14.82
N THR A 367 11.97 1.97 -14.65
CA THR A 367 11.92 3.02 -15.68
C THR A 367 12.99 2.86 -16.77
N GLY A 368 14.01 2.04 -16.52
CA GLY A 368 15.15 1.83 -17.40
C GLY A 368 15.44 0.35 -17.69
N PRO A 369 16.66 0.05 -18.17
CA PRO A 369 17.04 -1.30 -18.60
C PRO A 369 17.41 -2.23 -17.44
N GLN A 370 17.61 -1.70 -16.24
CA GLN A 370 17.97 -2.47 -15.06
C GLN A 370 16.84 -3.43 -14.68
N VAL A 371 17.18 -4.71 -14.61
CA VAL A 371 16.32 -5.77 -14.08
C VAL A 371 16.72 -6.02 -12.65
N HIS A 372 15.74 -6.02 -11.76
CA HIS A 372 15.92 -6.28 -10.34
C HIS A 372 15.64 -7.76 -10.03
N ASP A 373 16.37 -8.29 -9.04
CA ASP A 373 16.19 -9.62 -8.45
C ASP A 373 16.32 -10.84 -9.37
N GLU A 374 16.81 -10.67 -10.62
CA GLU A 374 17.07 -11.80 -11.54
C GLU A 374 18.00 -12.86 -10.91
N GLN A 375 18.95 -12.44 -10.07
CA GLN A 375 19.87 -13.35 -9.37
C GLN A 375 19.21 -14.28 -8.34
N TYR A 376 17.97 -13.99 -7.92
CA TYR A 376 17.23 -14.79 -6.93
C TYR A 376 16.21 -15.73 -7.59
N PHE A 377 16.04 -15.67 -8.91
CA PHE A 377 15.14 -16.56 -9.64
C PHE A 377 15.71 -17.99 -9.73
N GLU A 378 14.96 -18.97 -9.21
CA GLU A 378 15.35 -20.39 -9.22
C GLU A 378 14.48 -21.28 -10.10
N GLY A 379 13.34 -20.79 -10.62
CA GLY A 379 12.37 -21.62 -11.35
C GLY A 379 11.58 -22.62 -10.50
N ARG A 380 11.64 -22.46 -9.16
CA ARG A 380 11.07 -23.33 -8.12
C ARG A 380 11.00 -22.55 -6.80
N PRO A 381 10.36 -23.08 -5.74
CA PRO A 381 10.43 -22.45 -4.42
C PRO A 381 11.88 -22.21 -4.00
N HIS A 382 12.18 -20.98 -3.56
CA HIS A 382 13.51 -20.59 -3.10
C HIS A 382 13.91 -21.44 -1.89
N LYS A 383 15.21 -21.68 -1.70
CA LYS A 383 15.76 -22.53 -0.63
C LYS A 383 15.36 -22.16 0.81
N LEU A 384 14.88 -20.93 1.02
CA LEU A 384 14.37 -20.44 2.32
C LEU A 384 12.89 -20.76 2.56
N SER A 385 12.22 -21.40 1.59
CA SER A 385 10.86 -21.89 1.76
C SER A 385 10.82 -23.06 2.74
N ASP A 386 9.71 -23.21 3.43
CA ASP A 386 9.41 -24.34 4.32
C ASP A 386 8.02 -24.93 3.99
N PRO A 387 7.55 -25.99 4.68
CA PRO A 387 6.25 -26.60 4.40
C PRO A 387 5.03 -25.69 4.60
N THR A 388 5.19 -24.52 5.23
CA THR A 388 4.10 -23.59 5.59
C THR A 388 4.21 -22.22 4.91
N HIS A 389 5.41 -21.84 4.45
CA HIS A 389 5.69 -20.56 3.78
C HIS A 389 6.58 -20.78 2.55
N ILE A 390 6.05 -20.45 1.38
CA ILE A 390 6.73 -20.55 0.09
C ILE A 390 7.17 -19.16 -0.35
N LEU A 391 8.46 -19.00 -0.59
CA LEU A 391 9.02 -17.85 -1.30
C LEU A 391 9.28 -18.29 -2.75
N TYR A 392 8.65 -17.64 -3.71
CA TYR A 392 8.77 -17.99 -5.12
C TYR A 392 9.06 -16.74 -5.95
N TRP A 393 10.17 -16.71 -6.67
CA TRP A 393 10.45 -15.61 -7.59
C TRP A 393 9.72 -15.84 -8.92
N GLY A 394 8.77 -14.97 -9.20
CA GLY A 394 8.07 -14.84 -10.47
C GLY A 394 8.62 -13.68 -11.29
N GLU A 395 7.77 -13.06 -12.11
CA GLU A 395 8.16 -11.99 -13.02
C GLU A 395 7.02 -10.96 -13.15
N GLU A 396 7.35 -9.67 -13.08
CA GLU A 396 6.44 -8.63 -13.57
C GLU A 396 6.85 -8.27 -15.00
N MET A 397 6.06 -8.72 -15.97
CA MET A 397 6.23 -8.36 -17.37
C MET A 397 5.60 -6.99 -17.63
N ARG A 398 6.39 -6.05 -18.13
CA ARG A 398 5.96 -4.66 -18.28
C ARG A 398 6.08 -4.17 -19.72
N ASN A 399 5.04 -3.47 -20.17
CA ASN A 399 5.07 -2.69 -21.40
C ASN A 399 4.76 -1.21 -21.11
N ASN A 400 5.69 -0.30 -21.44
CA ASN A 400 5.53 1.15 -21.25
C ASN A 400 4.77 1.86 -22.39
N GLY A 401 4.07 1.09 -23.24
CA GLY A 401 3.40 1.59 -24.44
C GLY A 401 1.89 1.28 -24.42
N PRO A 402 1.40 0.41 -25.32
CA PRO A 402 -0.02 0.13 -25.47
C PRO A 402 -0.61 -0.93 -24.53
N TYR A 403 0.16 -1.81 -23.89
CA TYR A 403 -0.41 -3.07 -23.36
C TYR A 403 -0.72 -3.07 -21.87
N GLY A 404 0.25 -2.73 -21.02
CA GLY A 404 0.09 -2.81 -19.56
C GLY A 404 1.11 -3.72 -18.87
N HIS A 405 0.85 -4.04 -17.60
CA HIS A 405 1.73 -4.86 -16.77
C HIS A 405 1.04 -6.16 -16.32
N MET A 406 1.81 -7.23 -16.23
CA MET A 406 1.33 -8.55 -15.82
C MET A 406 2.25 -9.15 -14.76
N CYS A 407 1.68 -9.93 -13.85
CA CYS A 407 2.44 -10.76 -12.94
C CYS A 407 2.38 -12.21 -13.40
N PHE A 408 3.53 -12.86 -13.40
CA PHE A 408 3.67 -14.27 -13.68
C PHE A 408 4.07 -15.03 -12.42
N THR A 409 3.34 -16.09 -12.11
CA THR A 409 3.53 -16.91 -10.90
C THR A 409 3.83 -18.35 -11.29
N GLY A 410 4.70 -19.04 -10.53
CA GLY A 410 5.01 -20.45 -10.77
C GLY A 410 5.84 -20.70 -12.03
N LEU A 411 6.69 -19.74 -12.42
CA LEU A 411 7.59 -19.85 -13.56
C LEU A 411 8.74 -20.83 -13.28
N LYS A 412 9.04 -21.70 -14.24
CA LYS A 412 10.25 -22.56 -14.26
C LYS A 412 11.43 -21.87 -14.94
N GLN A 413 11.16 -20.95 -15.84
CA GLN A 413 12.11 -20.08 -16.52
C GLN A 413 11.46 -18.70 -16.75
N LEU A 414 12.26 -17.64 -16.64
CA LEU A 414 11.81 -16.29 -16.98
C LEU A 414 11.40 -16.19 -18.46
N VAL A 415 10.39 -15.36 -18.74
CA VAL A 415 9.83 -15.17 -20.09
C VAL A 415 10.50 -13.99 -20.77
N LYS A 416 11.43 -14.27 -21.68
CA LYS A 416 12.18 -13.21 -22.39
C LYS A 416 11.43 -12.70 -23.64
N PRO A 417 11.45 -11.39 -23.92
CA PRO A 417 12.12 -10.34 -23.16
C PRO A 417 11.39 -9.98 -21.86
N LEU A 418 12.11 -9.65 -20.78
CA LEU A 418 11.50 -9.37 -19.46
C LEU A 418 10.65 -8.08 -19.41
N TYR A 419 10.74 -7.27 -20.46
CA TYR A 419 9.96 -6.06 -20.65
C TYR A 419 9.97 -5.65 -22.12
N THR A 420 9.01 -4.83 -22.54
CA THR A 420 8.92 -4.27 -23.90
C THR A 420 8.52 -2.80 -23.89
N GLY A 421 8.79 -2.09 -24.98
CA GLY A 421 8.33 -0.71 -25.16
C GLY A 421 9.09 0.35 -24.35
N PHE A 422 10.31 0.10 -23.87
CA PHE A 422 11.11 1.09 -23.13
C PHE A 422 12.18 1.73 -24.02
N SER A 423 11.99 2.99 -24.42
CA SER A 423 12.74 3.68 -25.50
C SER A 423 14.27 3.61 -25.39
N ASP A 424 14.82 3.68 -24.17
CA ASP A 424 16.25 3.79 -23.91
C ASP A 424 16.83 2.49 -23.35
N THR A 425 16.40 1.36 -23.91
CA THR A 425 16.75 0.01 -23.45
C THR A 425 17.02 -0.93 -24.62
N SER A 426 17.37 -2.18 -24.32
CA SER A 426 17.48 -3.25 -25.32
C SER A 426 16.15 -3.65 -25.96
N TYR A 427 15.02 -3.26 -25.38
CA TYR A 427 13.67 -3.62 -25.86
C TYR A 427 12.78 -2.37 -26.03
N PRO A 428 13.11 -1.48 -27.00
CA PRO A 428 12.40 -0.21 -27.18
C PRO A 428 11.05 -0.33 -27.90
N HIS A 429 10.79 -1.48 -28.51
CA HIS A 429 9.59 -1.74 -29.29
C HIS A 429 8.51 -2.41 -28.44
N ASP A 430 7.25 -2.11 -28.74
CA ASP A 430 6.04 -2.73 -28.19
C ASP A 430 5.80 -4.11 -28.82
N TYR A 431 6.84 -4.94 -28.87
CA TYR A 431 6.80 -6.28 -29.44
C TYR A 431 7.79 -7.20 -28.71
N PRO A 432 7.40 -8.43 -28.33
CA PRO A 432 6.09 -9.03 -28.56
C PRO A 432 4.96 -8.40 -27.70
N PRO A 433 3.67 -8.59 -28.06
CA PRO A 433 2.55 -8.14 -27.25
C PRO A 433 2.44 -8.96 -25.95
N ASN A 434 1.70 -8.44 -24.96
CA ASN A 434 1.56 -9.12 -23.66
C ASN A 434 0.98 -10.53 -23.81
N HIS A 435 0.10 -10.77 -24.78
CA HIS A 435 -0.41 -12.09 -25.12
C HIS A 435 0.66 -13.18 -25.24
N VAL A 436 1.74 -12.90 -25.97
CA VAL A 436 2.80 -13.87 -26.25
C VAL A 436 3.60 -14.17 -24.98
N GLN A 437 3.82 -13.16 -24.16
CA GLN A 437 4.52 -13.28 -22.88
C GLN A 437 3.70 -14.11 -21.89
N ALA A 438 2.41 -13.78 -21.74
CA ALA A 438 1.48 -14.52 -20.91
C ALA A 438 1.36 -15.99 -21.35
N TRP A 439 1.33 -16.25 -22.66
CA TRP A 439 1.38 -17.61 -23.19
C TRP A 439 2.67 -18.35 -22.83
N GLY A 440 3.82 -17.66 -22.88
CA GLY A 440 5.11 -18.20 -22.44
C GLY A 440 5.12 -18.63 -20.97
N ALA A 441 4.46 -17.88 -20.08
CA ALA A 441 4.25 -18.26 -18.69
C ALA A 441 3.35 -19.51 -18.58
N LYS A 442 2.24 -19.56 -19.33
CA LYS A 442 1.30 -20.69 -19.27
C LYS A 442 1.87 -22.00 -19.81
N GLN A 443 2.69 -21.95 -20.87
CA GLN A 443 3.29 -23.14 -21.49
C GLN A 443 4.17 -23.96 -20.54
N GLN A 444 4.73 -23.32 -19.52
CA GLN A 444 5.54 -23.98 -18.49
C GLN A 444 4.75 -24.37 -17.24
N GLY A 445 3.44 -24.09 -17.20
CA GLY A 445 2.56 -24.37 -16.08
C GLY A 445 2.41 -23.21 -15.08
N GLY A 446 2.90 -22.01 -15.43
CA GLY A 446 2.72 -20.78 -14.65
C GLY A 446 1.37 -20.12 -14.88
N VAL A 447 1.00 -19.19 -14.01
CA VAL A 447 -0.21 -18.36 -14.12
C VAL A 447 0.17 -16.97 -14.60
N ALA A 448 -0.67 -16.39 -15.46
CA ALA A 448 -0.58 -14.98 -15.85
C ALA A 448 -1.77 -14.19 -15.29
N SER A 449 -1.48 -13.12 -14.54
CA SER A 449 -2.47 -12.16 -14.06
C SER A 449 -2.13 -10.75 -14.54
N TYR A 450 -3.15 -9.91 -14.73
CA TYR A 450 -2.94 -8.48 -14.97
C TYR A 450 -2.85 -7.71 -13.65
N ALA A 451 -1.80 -6.89 -13.52
CA ALA A 451 -1.51 -6.09 -12.35
C ALA A 451 -2.30 -4.77 -12.36
N HIS A 452 -2.68 -4.30 -11.17
CA HIS A 452 -3.20 -2.95 -10.88
C HIS A 452 -4.02 -2.32 -12.03
N PRO A 453 -5.20 -2.87 -12.37
CA PRO A 453 -5.85 -2.64 -13.65
C PRO A 453 -6.19 -1.16 -13.90
N GLY A 454 -6.53 -0.40 -12.87
CA GLY A 454 -6.67 1.05 -12.98
C GLY A 454 -7.10 1.74 -11.69
N TYR A 455 -6.71 3.02 -11.53
CA TYR A 455 -7.00 3.83 -10.35
C TYR A 455 -8.39 4.47 -10.35
N SER A 456 -9.10 4.42 -11.48
CA SER A 456 -10.47 4.91 -11.64
C SER A 456 -11.20 4.11 -12.72
N PHE A 457 -12.52 4.00 -12.60
CA PHE A 457 -13.35 3.40 -13.64
C PHE A 457 -13.55 4.39 -14.80
N THR A 458 -13.35 3.91 -16.03
CA THR A 458 -13.42 4.64 -17.29
C THR A 458 -13.75 3.67 -18.43
N SER A 459 -14.30 4.18 -19.53
CA SER A 459 -14.45 3.42 -20.78
C SER A 459 -13.25 3.59 -21.73
N ASP A 460 -12.27 4.42 -21.36
CA ASP A 460 -11.06 4.66 -22.15
C ASP A 460 -9.89 3.78 -21.62
N PRO A 461 -9.46 2.74 -22.35
CA PRO A 461 -8.32 1.92 -21.95
C PRO A 461 -7.02 2.70 -21.78
N GLN A 462 -6.89 3.88 -22.38
CA GLN A 462 -5.61 4.60 -22.38
C GLN A 462 -5.11 4.97 -20.99
N THR A 463 -6.01 5.16 -20.02
CA THR A 463 -5.65 5.54 -18.65
C THR A 463 -5.43 4.35 -17.71
N MET A 464 -5.43 3.11 -18.23
CA MET A 464 -5.34 1.89 -17.42
C MET A 464 -4.02 1.14 -17.58
N SER A 465 -3.64 0.36 -16.58
CA SER A 465 -2.41 -0.46 -16.63
C SER A 465 -2.66 -1.90 -17.08
N ALA A 466 -3.91 -2.29 -17.35
CA ALA A 466 -4.30 -3.61 -17.86
C ALA A 466 -5.05 -3.52 -19.21
N ARG A 467 -4.47 -2.81 -20.19
CA ARG A 467 -5.18 -2.41 -21.43
C ARG A 467 -5.41 -3.59 -22.37
N GLU A 468 -4.42 -4.47 -22.55
CA GLU A 468 -4.51 -5.66 -23.41
C GLU A 468 -5.26 -6.82 -22.74
N MET A 469 -5.63 -6.70 -21.46
CA MET A 469 -6.30 -7.76 -20.71
C MET A 469 -7.54 -8.37 -21.39
N PRO A 470 -8.48 -7.59 -21.96
CA PRO A 470 -9.64 -8.20 -22.63
C PRO A 470 -9.23 -9.03 -23.86
N VAL A 471 -8.14 -8.69 -24.53
CA VAL A 471 -7.61 -9.50 -25.64
C VAL A 471 -7.08 -10.82 -25.11
N ASP A 472 -6.22 -10.75 -24.09
CA ASP A 472 -5.52 -11.90 -23.55
C ASP A 472 -6.45 -12.92 -22.89
N LEU A 473 -7.46 -12.43 -22.17
CA LEU A 473 -8.46 -13.29 -21.54
C LEU A 473 -9.33 -13.99 -22.59
N ALA A 474 -9.78 -13.27 -23.63
CA ALA A 474 -10.60 -13.85 -24.70
C ALA A 474 -9.85 -14.92 -25.52
N LEU A 475 -8.53 -14.77 -25.64
CA LEU A 475 -7.66 -15.72 -26.34
C LEU A 475 -7.06 -16.79 -25.41
N GLY A 476 -7.37 -16.75 -24.11
CA GLY A 476 -7.00 -17.76 -23.13
C GLY A 476 -5.55 -17.71 -22.64
N SER A 477 -4.82 -16.61 -22.83
CA SER A 477 -3.44 -16.46 -22.36
C SER A 477 -3.34 -15.94 -20.92
N VAL A 478 -4.42 -15.41 -20.34
CA VAL A 478 -4.47 -14.90 -18.97
C VAL A 478 -5.49 -15.68 -18.13
N ASP A 479 -5.22 -15.77 -16.82
CA ASP A 479 -6.04 -16.55 -15.89
C ASP A 479 -6.72 -15.68 -14.81
N ALA A 480 -6.15 -14.53 -14.45
CA ALA A 480 -6.59 -13.73 -13.30
C ALA A 480 -6.40 -12.21 -13.46
N MET A 481 -7.01 -11.44 -12.56
CA MET A 481 -6.83 -9.99 -12.44
C MET A 481 -6.68 -9.57 -11.00
N ASP A 482 -5.74 -8.68 -10.72
CA ASP A 482 -5.58 -8.05 -9.40
C ASP A 482 -6.73 -7.07 -9.15
N VAL A 483 -7.89 -7.61 -8.75
CA VAL A 483 -9.03 -6.81 -8.32
C VAL A 483 -8.68 -6.01 -7.07
N MET A 484 -7.85 -6.59 -6.19
CA MET A 484 -7.24 -5.90 -5.07
C MET A 484 -5.77 -5.63 -5.37
N SER A 485 -5.34 -4.38 -5.27
CA SER A 485 -3.96 -3.99 -5.56
C SER A 485 -3.64 -2.63 -4.94
N ASN A 486 -2.51 -2.01 -5.29
CA ASN A 486 -2.25 -0.60 -5.01
C ASN A 486 -3.28 0.40 -5.62
N SER A 487 -4.27 -0.11 -6.38
CA SER A 487 -5.37 0.63 -6.99
C SER A 487 -6.69 0.42 -6.25
N ASN A 488 -7.65 1.33 -6.44
CA ASN A 488 -8.97 1.26 -5.79
C ASN A 488 -9.81 0.08 -6.33
N GLU A 489 -10.27 -0.79 -5.45
CA GLU A 489 -11.11 -1.96 -5.73
C GLU A 489 -12.45 -1.57 -6.38
N ASP A 490 -13.00 -0.40 -6.06
CA ASP A 490 -14.22 0.14 -6.69
C ASP A 490 -14.00 0.49 -8.17
N ALA A 491 -12.75 0.72 -8.58
CA ALA A 491 -12.39 0.90 -9.99
C ALA A 491 -12.15 -0.43 -10.70
N ALA A 492 -11.46 -1.39 -10.04
CA ALA A 492 -11.09 -2.66 -10.63
C ALA A 492 -12.28 -3.64 -10.77
N THR A 493 -13.15 -3.70 -9.75
CA THR A 493 -14.26 -4.67 -9.67
C THR A 493 -15.23 -4.57 -10.85
N PRO A 494 -15.67 -3.39 -11.31
CA PRO A 494 -16.52 -3.29 -12.48
C PRO A 494 -15.90 -3.89 -13.75
N TYR A 495 -14.61 -3.68 -14.03
CA TYR A 495 -13.97 -4.31 -15.20
C TYR A 495 -13.98 -5.83 -15.09
N TRP A 496 -13.68 -6.36 -13.91
CA TRP A 496 -13.74 -7.79 -13.65
C TRP A 496 -15.13 -8.36 -13.92
N TYR A 497 -16.18 -7.72 -13.40
CA TYR A 497 -17.56 -8.14 -13.62
C TYR A 497 -17.94 -8.12 -15.11
N ARG A 498 -17.55 -7.08 -15.85
CA ARG A 498 -17.81 -7.02 -17.29
C ARG A 498 -17.14 -8.17 -18.02
N LEU A 499 -15.90 -8.53 -17.68
CA LEU A 499 -15.20 -9.67 -18.27
C LEU A 499 -15.91 -11.00 -17.96
N LEU A 500 -16.34 -11.21 -16.72
CA LEU A 500 -17.11 -12.40 -16.35
C LEU A 500 -18.47 -12.46 -17.07
N ASN A 501 -19.09 -11.30 -17.30
CA ASN A 501 -20.37 -11.17 -18.00
C ASN A 501 -20.29 -11.49 -19.50
N THR A 502 -19.10 -11.59 -20.08
CA THR A 502 -18.92 -12.11 -21.44
C THR A 502 -18.78 -13.63 -21.50
N GLY A 503 -18.87 -14.32 -20.35
CA GLY A 503 -18.72 -15.78 -20.26
C GLY A 503 -17.27 -16.25 -20.13
N LEU A 504 -16.32 -15.32 -20.00
CA LEU A 504 -14.92 -15.63 -19.72
C LEU A 504 -14.73 -16.02 -18.26
N ARG A 505 -13.74 -16.88 -17.99
CA ARG A 505 -13.33 -17.21 -16.64
C ARG A 505 -12.12 -16.38 -16.26
N CYS A 506 -12.23 -15.64 -15.16
CA CYS A 506 -11.14 -14.84 -14.62
C CYS A 506 -11.11 -15.01 -13.11
N ALA A 507 -10.05 -15.62 -12.58
CA ALA A 507 -9.88 -15.73 -11.14
C ALA A 507 -9.67 -14.35 -10.52
N ILE A 508 -10.21 -14.15 -9.31
CA ILE A 508 -9.85 -12.97 -8.52
C ILE A 508 -8.43 -13.14 -7.98
N SER A 509 -7.65 -12.07 -8.05
CA SER A 509 -6.28 -11.97 -7.54
C SER A 509 -6.12 -10.78 -6.61
N ALA A 510 -5.04 -10.82 -5.83
CA ALA A 510 -4.56 -9.74 -5.00
C ALA A 510 -3.04 -9.63 -5.11
N GLY A 511 -2.55 -8.45 -5.50
CA GLY A 511 -1.13 -8.14 -5.63
C GLY A 511 -0.84 -6.76 -5.07
N THR A 512 -0.08 -6.67 -3.98
CA THR A 512 0.08 -5.39 -3.27
C THR A 512 0.90 -4.35 -4.02
N ASP A 513 1.70 -4.79 -4.99
CA ASP A 513 2.76 -4.01 -5.62
C ASP A 513 3.70 -3.42 -4.55
N SER A 514 3.99 -4.20 -3.50
CA SER A 514 4.82 -3.77 -2.38
C SER A 514 6.29 -3.72 -2.79
N PHE A 515 6.92 -2.55 -2.63
CA PHE A 515 8.36 -2.39 -2.80
C PHE A 515 8.99 -2.53 -1.42
N THR A 516 9.36 -3.75 -1.07
CA THR A 516 9.66 -4.08 0.32
C THR A 516 10.94 -3.43 0.83
N ASN A 517 11.80 -2.95 -0.08
CA ASN A 517 13.03 -2.21 0.22
C ASN A 517 12.76 -0.72 0.45
N ARG A 518 11.54 -0.25 0.19
CA ARG A 518 11.10 1.08 0.57
C ARG A 518 10.52 1.07 1.98
N ARG A 519 10.96 2.00 2.82
CA ARG A 519 10.51 2.08 4.21
C ARG A 519 9.04 2.49 4.35
N HIS A 520 8.58 3.44 3.53
CA HIS A 520 7.20 3.93 3.51
C HIS A 520 6.53 3.49 2.21
N HIS A 521 5.97 2.29 2.23
CA HIS A 521 5.29 1.70 1.08
C HIS A 521 4.23 0.69 1.54
N TRP A 522 3.53 0.10 0.58
CA TRP A 522 2.63 -1.03 0.82
C TRP A 522 3.33 -2.17 1.54
N ILE A 523 2.58 -2.85 2.39
CA ILE A 523 3.04 -3.99 3.17
C ILE A 523 2.70 -5.28 2.41
N PRO A 524 3.64 -6.22 2.23
CA PRO A 524 3.36 -7.49 1.58
C PRO A 524 2.26 -8.26 2.34
N GLY A 525 1.30 -8.81 1.62
CA GLY A 525 0.15 -9.52 2.18
C GLY A 525 -0.89 -8.62 2.87
N GLY A 526 -0.78 -7.28 2.80
CA GLY A 526 -1.84 -6.37 3.22
C GLY A 526 -3.09 -6.43 2.32
N HIS A 527 -2.88 -6.77 1.05
CA HIS A 527 -3.87 -7.41 0.18
C HIS A 527 -3.40 -8.83 -0.07
N ARG A 528 -4.28 -9.83 0.07
CA ARG A 528 -3.90 -11.22 -0.16
C ARG A 528 -5.03 -12.03 -0.78
N VAL A 529 -4.65 -13.05 -1.54
CA VAL A 529 -5.57 -14.04 -2.11
C VAL A 529 -5.38 -15.37 -1.39
N TYR A 530 -6.46 -15.91 -0.84
CA TYR A 530 -6.46 -17.28 -0.32
C TYR A 530 -6.86 -18.24 -1.41
N VAL A 531 -6.13 -19.36 -1.51
CA VAL A 531 -6.38 -20.41 -2.50
C VAL A 531 -6.59 -21.74 -1.79
N TYR A 532 -7.64 -22.45 -2.18
CA TYR A 532 -7.89 -23.81 -1.72
C TYR A 532 -7.07 -24.81 -2.53
N THR A 533 -6.10 -25.46 -1.91
CA THR A 533 -5.25 -26.48 -2.57
C THR A 533 -5.87 -27.87 -2.53
N GLY A 534 -6.75 -28.13 -1.56
CA GLY A 534 -7.35 -29.45 -1.33
C GLY A 534 -6.47 -30.46 -0.58
N ASP A 535 -5.21 -30.10 -0.33
CA ASP A 535 -4.23 -30.88 0.44
C ASP A 535 -3.30 -29.91 1.20
N ALA A 536 -2.13 -30.36 1.67
CA ALA A 536 -1.10 -29.51 2.23
C ALA A 536 -0.61 -28.44 1.23
N LEU A 537 0.10 -27.43 1.74
CA LEU A 537 0.68 -26.38 0.91
C LEU A 537 1.74 -26.98 -0.03
N ASN A 538 1.53 -26.81 -1.33
CA ASN A 538 2.49 -27.12 -2.38
C ASN A 538 2.43 -26.03 -3.44
N ALA A 539 3.59 -25.56 -3.93
CA ALA A 539 3.64 -24.47 -4.90
C ALA A 539 2.86 -24.79 -6.20
N GLY A 540 2.97 -26.02 -6.70
CA GLY A 540 2.28 -26.45 -7.91
C GLY A 540 0.76 -26.50 -7.74
N ASP A 541 0.30 -27.12 -6.65
CA ASP A 541 -1.14 -27.21 -6.35
C ASP A 541 -1.74 -25.83 -6.05
N TRP A 542 -1.01 -24.96 -5.37
CA TRP A 542 -1.43 -23.58 -5.13
C TRP A 542 -1.62 -22.84 -6.46
N VAL A 543 -0.64 -22.87 -7.35
CA VAL A 543 -0.71 -22.21 -8.67
C VAL A 543 -1.83 -22.79 -9.55
N GLU A 544 -1.99 -24.11 -9.58
CA GLU A 544 -3.03 -24.77 -10.38
C GLU A 544 -4.45 -24.49 -9.86
N ASN A 545 -4.65 -24.47 -8.54
CA ASN A 545 -5.97 -24.15 -7.97
C ASN A 545 -6.27 -22.66 -8.02
N PHE A 546 -5.25 -21.80 -7.95
CA PHE A 546 -5.39 -20.37 -8.21
C PHE A 546 -5.88 -20.12 -9.64
N ARG A 547 -5.24 -20.75 -10.64
CA ARG A 547 -5.67 -20.72 -12.05
C ARG A 547 -7.15 -21.10 -12.23
N LYS A 548 -7.62 -22.10 -11.48
CA LYS A 548 -9.02 -22.55 -11.51
C LYS A 548 -10.00 -21.59 -10.84
N GLY A 549 -9.53 -20.54 -10.17
CA GLY A 549 -10.36 -19.61 -9.43
C GLY A 549 -10.89 -20.18 -8.10
N ARG A 550 -10.21 -21.18 -7.51
CA ARG A 550 -10.53 -21.67 -6.16
C ARG A 550 -10.02 -20.71 -5.09
N SER A 551 -10.44 -19.45 -5.19
CA SER A 551 -9.82 -18.34 -4.47
C SER A 551 -10.81 -17.31 -3.94
N PHE A 552 -10.36 -16.53 -2.95
CA PHE A 552 -10.95 -15.24 -2.58
C PHE A 552 -9.84 -14.23 -2.24
N ALA A 553 -10.05 -12.97 -2.60
CA ALA A 553 -9.15 -11.87 -2.27
C ALA A 553 -9.67 -11.11 -1.04
N THR A 554 -8.78 -10.62 -0.19
CA THR A 554 -9.11 -9.91 1.05
C THR A 554 -8.02 -8.97 1.54
N ASN A 555 -8.42 -7.94 2.30
CA ASN A 555 -7.55 -7.12 3.14
C ASN A 555 -7.79 -7.30 4.65
N GLY A 556 -8.62 -8.29 5.04
CA GLY A 556 -8.96 -8.57 6.43
C GLY A 556 -10.03 -9.65 6.60
N PRO A 557 -11.24 -9.51 6.00
CA PRO A 557 -12.30 -10.50 6.15
C PRO A 557 -11.94 -11.87 5.57
N ILE A 558 -12.24 -12.92 6.33
CA ILE A 558 -12.10 -14.30 5.91
C ILE A 558 -13.45 -14.78 5.40
N LEU A 559 -13.54 -15.02 4.09
CA LEU A 559 -14.77 -15.45 3.41
C LEU A 559 -14.87 -16.98 3.34
N ARG A 560 -16.09 -17.49 3.54
CA ARG A 560 -16.50 -18.85 3.14
C ARG A 560 -17.69 -18.71 2.22
N PHE A 561 -17.65 -19.41 1.09
CA PHE A 561 -18.67 -19.29 0.05
C PHE A 561 -18.89 -20.62 -0.65
N LYS A 562 -20.17 -20.98 -0.83
CA LYS A 562 -20.59 -22.15 -1.61
C LYS A 562 -21.88 -21.87 -2.38
N VAL A 563 -22.01 -22.54 -3.52
CA VAL A 563 -23.26 -22.62 -4.29
C VAL A 563 -23.59 -24.08 -4.54
N ASN A 564 -24.73 -24.57 -4.06
CA ASN A 564 -25.08 -26.02 -4.06
C ASN A 564 -23.91 -26.90 -3.57
N GLY A 565 -23.19 -26.47 -2.53
CA GLY A 565 -22.04 -27.16 -1.96
C GLY A 565 -20.73 -27.05 -2.76
N ARG A 566 -20.73 -26.41 -3.94
CA ARG A 566 -19.55 -26.18 -4.79
C ARG A 566 -18.77 -24.94 -4.39
N LEU A 567 -17.47 -24.94 -4.64
CA LEU A 567 -16.52 -23.89 -4.25
C LEU A 567 -16.30 -22.88 -5.38
N PRO A 568 -15.79 -21.66 -5.09
CA PRO A 568 -15.26 -20.76 -6.11
C PRO A 568 -14.46 -21.48 -7.19
N GLY A 569 -14.65 -21.08 -8.46
CA GLY A 569 -14.02 -21.69 -9.62
C GLY A 569 -14.75 -22.90 -10.20
N ASP A 570 -15.63 -23.55 -9.43
CA ASP A 570 -16.44 -24.67 -9.93
C ASP A 570 -17.53 -24.18 -10.91
N GLU A 571 -18.04 -25.13 -11.70
CA GLU A 571 -19.18 -24.93 -12.61
C GLU A 571 -20.34 -25.85 -12.24
N ILE A 572 -21.55 -25.34 -12.33
CA ILE A 572 -22.80 -26.06 -12.11
C ILE A 572 -23.65 -25.97 -13.37
N LYS A 573 -24.12 -27.12 -13.85
CA LYS A 573 -25.06 -27.19 -14.97
C LYS A 573 -26.47 -27.33 -14.43
N ILE A 574 -27.37 -26.44 -14.84
CA ILE A 574 -28.76 -26.37 -14.38
C ILE A 574 -29.70 -26.03 -15.56
N SER A 575 -31.00 -26.13 -15.34
CA SER A 575 -32.02 -25.71 -16.30
C SER A 575 -32.59 -24.34 -15.98
N SER A 576 -33.12 -23.65 -16.99
CA SER A 576 -33.71 -22.33 -16.78
C SER A 576 -34.88 -22.40 -15.80
N GLY A 577 -34.84 -21.56 -14.76
CA GLY A 577 -35.84 -21.52 -13.70
C GLY A 577 -35.46 -22.34 -12.45
N ASP A 578 -34.38 -23.11 -12.50
CA ASP A 578 -33.84 -23.79 -11.32
C ASP A 578 -33.41 -22.78 -10.25
N ARG A 579 -33.37 -23.24 -9.00
CA ARG A 579 -32.86 -22.46 -7.87
C ARG A 579 -31.52 -23.02 -7.41
N VAL A 580 -30.62 -22.12 -7.04
CA VAL A 580 -29.36 -22.48 -6.40
C VAL A 580 -29.34 -21.98 -4.97
N ARG A 581 -28.90 -22.85 -4.07
CA ARG A 581 -28.64 -22.53 -2.67
C ARG A 581 -27.27 -21.89 -2.55
N VAL A 582 -27.24 -20.64 -2.13
CA VAL A 582 -26.01 -19.90 -1.84
C VAL A 582 -25.80 -19.83 -0.34
N GLU A 583 -24.59 -20.15 0.10
CA GLU A 583 -24.17 -20.10 1.49
C GLU A 583 -22.90 -19.26 1.58
N ALA A 584 -22.96 -18.12 2.27
CA ALA A 584 -21.83 -17.24 2.48
C ALA A 584 -21.70 -16.86 3.95
N SER A 585 -20.47 -16.79 4.44
CA SER A 585 -20.18 -16.23 5.76
C SER A 585 -18.84 -15.52 5.75
N ALA A 586 -18.68 -14.51 6.58
CA ALA A 586 -17.40 -13.86 6.81
C ALA A 586 -17.11 -13.70 8.30
N THR A 587 -15.83 -13.80 8.67
CA THR A 587 -15.28 -13.40 9.97
C THR A 587 -14.21 -12.36 9.76
N SER A 588 -14.08 -11.37 10.64
CA SER A 588 -13.05 -10.33 10.54
C SER A 588 -12.58 -9.89 11.93
N LEU A 589 -11.30 -9.55 12.04
CA LEU A 589 -10.71 -8.93 13.23
C LEU A 589 -11.06 -7.44 13.37
N VAL A 590 -11.58 -6.85 12.29
CA VAL A 590 -12.01 -5.45 12.23
C VAL A 590 -13.48 -5.36 11.78
N PRO A 591 -14.26 -4.37 12.24
CA PRO A 591 -15.70 -4.34 11.99
C PRO A 591 -16.06 -4.31 10.49
N MET A 592 -16.89 -5.26 10.07
CA MET A 592 -17.51 -5.26 8.75
C MET A 592 -18.78 -4.38 8.75
N LYS A 593 -19.27 -3.99 7.57
CA LYS A 593 -20.58 -3.35 7.40
C LYS A 593 -21.62 -4.25 6.75
N ARG A 594 -21.23 -5.08 5.80
CA ARG A 594 -22.17 -5.97 5.10
C ARG A 594 -21.47 -7.10 4.36
N LEU A 595 -22.20 -8.21 4.22
CA LEU A 595 -21.96 -9.29 3.28
C LEU A 595 -22.99 -9.18 2.15
N GLU A 596 -22.57 -9.38 0.92
CA GLU A 596 -23.39 -9.28 -0.28
C GLU A 596 -23.22 -10.54 -1.14
N ILE A 597 -24.32 -11.05 -1.70
CA ILE A 597 -24.29 -12.02 -2.80
C ILE A 597 -24.46 -11.27 -4.11
N VAL A 598 -23.52 -11.48 -5.02
CA VAL A 598 -23.47 -10.84 -6.33
C VAL A 598 -23.75 -11.87 -7.41
N VAL A 599 -24.67 -11.55 -8.33
CA VAL A 599 -24.98 -12.36 -9.52
C VAL A 599 -24.87 -11.49 -10.76
N ASN A 600 -23.98 -11.84 -11.68
CA ASN A 600 -23.76 -11.11 -12.93
C ASN A 600 -23.51 -9.59 -12.75
N GLY A 601 -22.88 -9.22 -11.64
CA GLY A 601 -22.54 -7.84 -11.27
C GLY A 601 -23.54 -7.15 -10.34
N GLU A 602 -24.72 -7.74 -10.14
CA GLU A 602 -25.81 -7.17 -9.34
C GLU A 602 -25.88 -7.78 -7.94
N VAL A 603 -26.09 -6.95 -6.92
CA VAL A 603 -26.30 -7.42 -5.54
C VAL A 603 -27.73 -7.93 -5.40
N VAL A 604 -27.90 -9.24 -5.18
CA VAL A 604 -29.23 -9.88 -5.10
C VAL A 604 -29.65 -10.24 -3.68
N ALA A 605 -28.72 -10.21 -2.73
CA ALA A 605 -28.97 -10.36 -1.30
C ALA A 605 -27.85 -9.69 -0.51
N SER A 606 -28.17 -9.16 0.67
CA SER A 606 -27.19 -8.60 1.60
C SER A 606 -27.63 -8.84 3.04
N GLU A 607 -26.66 -8.92 3.95
CA GLU A 607 -26.86 -9.07 5.39
C GLU A 607 -25.85 -8.21 6.14
N GLU A 608 -26.28 -7.62 7.25
CA GLU A 608 -25.42 -6.87 8.16
C GLU A 608 -24.75 -7.82 9.18
N PRO A 609 -23.52 -7.52 9.65
CA PRO A 609 -22.90 -8.32 10.68
C PRO A 609 -23.59 -8.15 12.03
N ARG A 610 -23.23 -9.03 12.97
CA ARG A 610 -23.57 -8.82 14.40
C ARG A 610 -23.05 -7.46 14.89
N ALA A 611 -23.56 -7.01 16.04
CA ALA A 611 -23.30 -5.67 16.57
C ALA A 611 -21.82 -5.26 16.71
N ASP A 612 -20.91 -6.23 16.90
CA ASP A 612 -19.46 -6.00 16.99
C ASP A 612 -18.75 -5.95 15.61
N GLY A 613 -19.48 -6.20 14.53
CA GLY A 613 -18.97 -6.26 13.17
C GLY A 613 -18.11 -7.50 12.86
N SER A 614 -17.96 -8.44 13.78
CA SER A 614 -16.94 -9.50 13.70
C SER A 614 -17.33 -10.67 12.80
N PHE A 615 -18.63 -10.86 12.55
CA PHE A 615 -19.14 -11.96 11.72
C PHE A 615 -20.50 -11.67 11.12
N VAL A 616 -20.72 -12.29 9.96
CA VAL A 616 -21.96 -12.23 9.20
C VAL A 616 -22.13 -13.55 8.45
N GLN A 617 -23.38 -13.99 8.29
CA GLN A 617 -23.71 -15.17 7.49
C GLN A 617 -25.02 -14.94 6.75
N LEU A 618 -25.11 -15.44 5.53
CA LEU A 618 -26.25 -15.34 4.65
C LEU A 618 -26.44 -16.65 3.89
N THR A 619 -27.66 -17.20 3.97
CA THR A 619 -28.10 -18.33 3.13
C THR A 619 -29.30 -17.91 2.30
N LYS A 620 -29.23 -18.10 0.98
CA LYS A 620 -30.28 -17.64 0.05
C LYS A 620 -30.50 -18.64 -1.07
N GLU A 621 -31.78 -18.88 -1.39
CA GLU A 621 -32.19 -19.59 -2.60
C GLU A 621 -32.42 -18.58 -3.73
N ILE A 622 -31.63 -18.65 -4.79
CA ILE A 622 -31.64 -17.69 -5.90
C ILE A 622 -32.18 -18.39 -7.15
N PRO A 623 -33.26 -17.88 -7.78
CA PRO A 623 -33.72 -18.39 -9.07
C PRO A 623 -32.75 -17.97 -10.19
N VAL A 624 -32.46 -18.88 -11.11
CA VAL A 624 -31.51 -18.65 -12.19
C VAL A 624 -32.17 -18.97 -13.53
N ALA A 625 -32.43 -17.94 -14.32
CA ALA A 625 -33.10 -18.07 -15.62
C ALA A 625 -32.12 -18.16 -16.80
N GLU A 626 -30.87 -17.76 -16.59
CA GLU A 626 -29.86 -17.63 -17.63
C GLU A 626 -28.46 -17.91 -17.09
N GLY A 627 -27.52 -18.19 -18.00
CA GLY A 627 -26.12 -18.39 -17.67
C GLY A 627 -25.64 -17.29 -16.75
N SER A 628 -25.08 -17.67 -15.60
CA SER A 628 -24.74 -16.72 -14.55
C SER A 628 -23.41 -17.06 -13.88
N TRP A 629 -22.84 -16.10 -13.19
CA TRP A 629 -21.81 -16.32 -12.18
C TRP A 629 -22.31 -15.78 -10.85
N VAL A 630 -21.95 -16.43 -9.74
CA VAL A 630 -22.37 -16.07 -8.39
C VAL A 630 -21.15 -15.94 -7.50
N ALA A 631 -21.04 -14.85 -6.75
CA ALA A 631 -19.94 -14.61 -5.82
C ALA A 631 -20.41 -13.96 -4.52
N ALA A 632 -19.54 -13.92 -3.51
CA ALA A 632 -19.78 -13.18 -2.28
C ALA A 632 -18.75 -12.06 -2.09
N ARG A 633 -19.21 -10.92 -1.55
CA ARG A 633 -18.41 -9.71 -1.31
C ARG A 633 -18.67 -9.17 0.09
N VAL A 634 -17.63 -8.67 0.75
CA VAL A 634 -17.71 -7.96 2.05
C VAL A 634 -17.28 -6.52 1.86
N ARG A 635 -17.97 -5.62 2.55
CA ARG A 635 -17.60 -4.20 2.65
C ARG A 635 -17.56 -3.75 4.10
N GLY A 636 -16.68 -2.80 4.39
CA GLY A 636 -16.61 -2.08 5.67
C GLY A 636 -15.82 -0.79 5.51
N ASP A 637 -15.75 -0.04 6.60
CA ASP A 637 -14.97 1.20 6.63
C ASP A 637 -13.49 0.91 6.92
N PHE A 638 -12.69 1.97 6.85
CA PHE A 638 -11.34 1.96 7.37
C PHE A 638 -11.21 1.37 8.78
N HIS A 639 -10.13 0.62 8.99
CA HIS A 639 -9.56 0.36 10.30
C HIS A 639 -8.02 0.44 10.24
N ARG A 640 -7.34 0.85 11.32
CA ARG A 640 -5.87 0.93 11.43
C ARG A 640 -5.12 -0.40 11.14
N TYR A 641 -5.82 -1.53 11.10
CA TYR A 641 -5.21 -2.81 10.74
C TYR A 641 -5.31 -3.12 9.24
N LEU A 642 -6.01 -2.29 8.47
CA LEU A 642 -6.00 -2.29 7.01
C LEU A 642 -4.79 -1.50 6.53
N VAL A 643 -3.66 -2.19 6.43
CA VAL A 643 -2.36 -1.53 6.23
C VAL A 643 -2.11 -1.02 4.81
N ASN A 644 -2.87 -1.51 3.83
CA ASN A 644 -2.74 -1.12 2.42
C ASN A 644 -4.00 -0.45 1.85
N ASP A 645 -5.05 -0.33 2.66
CA ASP A 645 -6.34 0.12 2.17
C ASP A 645 -7.01 1.16 3.05
N THR A 646 -7.89 1.93 2.44
CA THR A 646 -8.75 2.85 3.14
C THR A 646 -10.11 2.27 3.49
N ASP A 647 -10.55 1.21 2.83
CA ASP A 647 -11.83 0.56 3.09
C ASP A 647 -11.63 -0.95 3.27
N LEU A 648 -12.48 -1.58 4.08
CA LEU A 648 -12.45 -3.03 4.24
C LEU A 648 -13.11 -3.69 3.03
N TYR A 649 -12.42 -4.66 2.44
CA TYR A 649 -12.85 -5.35 1.24
C TYR A 649 -12.44 -6.82 1.24
N ALA A 650 -13.38 -7.68 0.84
CA ALA A 650 -13.08 -9.04 0.44
C ALA A 650 -14.06 -9.49 -0.64
N HIS A 651 -13.61 -10.34 -1.55
CA HIS A 651 -14.45 -10.86 -2.63
C HIS A 651 -13.98 -12.24 -3.08
N THR A 652 -14.92 -13.16 -3.32
CA THR A 652 -14.57 -14.49 -3.84
C THR A 652 -14.42 -14.47 -5.36
N SER A 653 -13.63 -15.38 -5.91
CA SER A 653 -13.87 -15.84 -7.29
C SER A 653 -15.31 -16.39 -7.39
N PRO A 654 -15.94 -16.37 -8.56
CA PRO A 654 -17.32 -16.82 -8.69
C PRO A 654 -17.42 -18.36 -8.77
N VAL A 655 -18.61 -18.88 -8.47
CA VAL A 655 -19.11 -20.15 -9.01
C VAL A 655 -19.85 -19.85 -10.31
N TYR A 656 -19.57 -20.62 -11.36
CA TYR A 656 -20.19 -20.44 -12.68
C TYR A 656 -21.41 -21.35 -12.83
N LEU A 657 -22.49 -20.82 -13.40
CA LEU A 657 -23.74 -21.50 -13.66
C LEU A 657 -23.99 -21.53 -15.18
N THR A 658 -23.98 -22.72 -15.74
CA THR A 658 -24.33 -22.98 -17.14
C THR A 658 -25.79 -23.41 -17.21
N VAL A 659 -26.63 -22.60 -17.85
CA VAL A 659 -28.08 -22.81 -17.93
C VAL A 659 -28.46 -23.30 -19.31
N ASP A 660 -29.05 -24.50 -19.40
CA ASP A 660 -29.44 -25.14 -20.67
C ASP A 660 -28.30 -25.14 -21.70
N GLY A 661 -27.07 -25.41 -21.23
CA GLY A 661 -25.86 -25.45 -22.04
C GLY A 661 -25.26 -24.08 -22.41
N LYS A 662 -25.83 -22.97 -21.88
CA LYS A 662 -25.37 -21.60 -22.16
C LYS A 662 -24.75 -20.95 -20.93
N GLY A 663 -23.56 -20.38 -21.11
CA GLY A 663 -22.88 -19.55 -20.10
C GLY A 663 -23.41 -18.12 -20.09
N VAL A 664 -22.77 -17.25 -19.29
CA VAL A 664 -23.11 -15.82 -19.24
C VAL A 664 -22.80 -15.17 -20.59
N SER A 665 -23.71 -14.31 -21.07
CA SER A 665 -23.48 -13.50 -22.26
C SER A 665 -24.33 -12.23 -22.17
N ARG A 666 -23.71 -11.12 -21.73
CA ARG A 666 -24.34 -9.80 -21.64
C ARG A 666 -23.99 -8.97 -22.87
N ARG A 667 -25.04 -8.52 -23.58
CA ARG A 667 -24.89 -7.72 -24.80
C ARG A 667 -24.07 -6.44 -24.58
N GLU A 668 -24.39 -5.71 -23.51
CA GLU A 668 -23.75 -4.43 -23.18
C GLU A 668 -22.26 -4.58 -22.88
N ASP A 669 -21.86 -5.67 -22.22
CA ASP A 669 -20.46 -5.95 -21.90
C ASP A 669 -19.67 -6.41 -23.13
N GLY A 670 -20.29 -7.18 -24.03
CA GLY A 670 -19.74 -7.47 -25.35
C GLY A 670 -19.47 -6.18 -26.15
N GLN A 671 -20.46 -5.27 -26.20
CA GLN A 671 -20.32 -3.97 -26.88
C GLN A 671 -19.22 -3.10 -26.25
N PHE A 672 -19.15 -3.10 -24.91
CA PHE A 672 -18.10 -2.39 -24.18
C PHE A 672 -16.71 -2.87 -24.60
N PHE A 673 -16.47 -4.17 -24.66
CA PHE A 673 -15.15 -4.70 -25.05
C PHE A 673 -14.87 -4.65 -26.54
N VAL A 674 -15.87 -4.64 -27.42
CA VAL A 674 -15.66 -4.28 -28.84
C VAL A 674 -15.09 -2.87 -28.93
N ALA A 675 -15.74 -1.89 -28.28
CA ALA A 675 -15.28 -0.50 -28.27
C ALA A 675 -13.90 -0.33 -27.60
N TRP A 676 -13.62 -1.12 -26.56
CA TRP A 676 -12.32 -1.16 -25.92
C TRP A 676 -11.21 -1.64 -26.84
N VAL A 677 -11.42 -2.78 -27.51
CA VAL A 677 -10.43 -3.37 -28.41
C VAL A 677 -10.23 -2.47 -29.64
N ASP A 678 -11.28 -1.79 -30.13
CA ASP A 678 -11.15 -0.78 -31.18
C ASP A 678 -10.23 0.38 -30.78
N GLN A 679 -10.39 0.90 -29.56
CA GLN A 679 -9.51 1.94 -29.02
C GLN A 679 -8.07 1.44 -28.84
N LEU A 680 -7.89 0.19 -28.43
CA LEU A 680 -6.56 -0.43 -28.29
C LEU A 680 -5.88 -0.63 -29.66
N ILE A 681 -6.62 -1.06 -30.68
CA ILE A 681 -6.13 -1.17 -32.06
C ILE A 681 -5.69 0.20 -32.58
N SER A 682 -6.53 1.25 -32.41
CA SER A 682 -6.17 2.62 -32.80
C SER A 682 -4.90 3.07 -32.07
N ARG A 683 -4.77 2.81 -30.77
CA ARG A 683 -3.55 3.14 -30.02
C ARG A 683 -2.31 2.44 -30.57
N VAL A 684 -2.39 1.15 -30.88
CA VAL A 684 -1.28 0.40 -31.50
C VAL A 684 -0.93 0.98 -32.87
N GLN A 685 -1.92 1.39 -33.67
CA GLN A 685 -1.69 2.00 -34.98
C GLN A 685 -1.04 3.38 -34.86
N ASP A 686 -1.56 4.23 -33.99
CA ASP A 686 -1.20 5.65 -33.94
C ASP A 686 0.04 5.92 -33.09
N LYS A 687 0.23 5.16 -32.00
CA LYS A 687 1.24 5.44 -30.96
C LYS A 687 2.23 4.30 -30.72
N GLY A 688 1.94 3.09 -31.21
CA GLY A 688 2.80 1.93 -30.96
C GLY A 688 4.15 2.02 -31.68
N ARG A 689 5.22 1.62 -30.99
CA ARG A 689 6.59 1.55 -31.51
C ARG A 689 6.92 0.13 -31.95
N PHE A 690 7.19 -0.08 -33.23
CA PHE A 690 7.53 -1.40 -33.78
C PHE A 690 8.77 -1.32 -34.66
N ALA A 691 9.56 -2.40 -34.73
CA ALA A 691 10.72 -2.45 -35.60
C ALA A 691 10.32 -2.57 -37.08
N SER A 692 9.12 -3.07 -37.37
CA SER A 692 8.57 -3.17 -38.72
C SER A 692 7.05 -3.07 -38.71
N GLU A 693 6.49 -2.67 -39.86
CA GLU A 693 5.03 -2.63 -40.03
C GLU A 693 4.41 -4.04 -39.95
N LYS A 694 5.16 -5.08 -40.34
CA LYS A 694 4.72 -6.48 -40.20
C LYS A 694 4.38 -6.82 -38.74
N GLN A 695 5.26 -6.49 -37.80
CA GLN A 695 5.02 -6.74 -36.37
C GLN A 695 3.77 -6.00 -35.86
N ARG A 696 3.59 -4.74 -36.29
CA ARG A 696 2.38 -3.97 -35.95
C ARG A 696 1.13 -4.67 -36.46
N GLN A 697 1.13 -5.13 -37.70
CA GLN A 697 -0.01 -5.83 -38.31
C GLN A 697 -0.28 -7.19 -37.65
N GLU A 698 0.74 -7.90 -37.18
CA GLU A 698 0.59 -9.14 -36.39
C GLU A 698 -0.17 -8.88 -35.09
N VAL A 699 0.18 -7.81 -34.35
CA VAL A 699 -0.53 -7.40 -33.13
C VAL A 699 -1.96 -6.97 -33.45
N VAL A 700 -2.18 -6.15 -34.48
CA VAL A 700 -3.54 -5.74 -34.89
C VAL A 700 -4.40 -6.95 -35.29
N ALA A 701 -3.83 -7.92 -36.01
CA ALA A 701 -4.53 -9.15 -36.38
C ALA A 701 -4.90 -10.01 -35.16
N LEU A 702 -4.01 -10.10 -34.18
CA LEU A 702 -4.29 -10.74 -32.89
C LEU A 702 -5.48 -10.07 -32.19
N PHE A 703 -5.47 -8.74 -32.08
CA PHE A 703 -6.52 -7.98 -31.39
C PHE A 703 -7.87 -8.12 -32.09
N LYS A 704 -7.89 -8.17 -33.44
CA LYS A 704 -9.11 -8.45 -34.22
C LYS A 704 -9.72 -9.83 -33.91
N LYS A 705 -8.92 -10.84 -33.56
CA LYS A 705 -9.46 -12.16 -33.14
C LYS A 705 -10.24 -12.05 -31.83
N ALA A 706 -9.68 -11.35 -30.84
CA ALA A 706 -10.38 -11.10 -29.58
C ALA A 706 -11.62 -10.21 -29.79
N ARG A 707 -11.52 -9.21 -30.65
CA ARG A 707 -12.67 -8.37 -31.03
C ARG A 707 -13.85 -9.20 -31.56
N ALA A 708 -13.58 -10.16 -32.45
CA ALA A 708 -14.61 -11.04 -33.01
C ALA A 708 -15.32 -11.90 -31.95
N TYR A 709 -14.61 -12.32 -30.90
CA TYR A 709 -15.22 -12.98 -29.75
C TYR A 709 -16.26 -12.07 -29.07
N TYR A 710 -15.89 -10.81 -28.78
CA TYR A 710 -16.80 -9.85 -28.16
C TYR A 710 -17.96 -9.42 -29.07
N GLU A 711 -17.78 -9.41 -30.39
CA GLU A 711 -18.88 -9.23 -31.34
C GLU A 711 -19.89 -10.38 -31.26
N GLY A 712 -19.41 -11.62 -31.10
CA GLY A 712 -20.28 -12.78 -30.84
C GLY A 712 -21.09 -12.61 -29.56
N VAL A 713 -20.44 -12.20 -28.47
CA VAL A 713 -21.11 -11.90 -27.19
C VAL A 713 -22.14 -10.78 -27.35
N ALA A 714 -21.82 -9.70 -28.08
CA ALA A 714 -22.74 -8.60 -28.33
C ALA A 714 -23.94 -9.00 -29.21
N ALA A 715 -23.75 -9.91 -30.15
CA ALA A 715 -24.81 -10.39 -31.04
C ALA A 715 -25.77 -11.36 -30.34
N GLU A 716 -25.22 -12.32 -29.61
CA GLU A 716 -25.94 -13.40 -28.95
C GLU A 716 -26.42 -13.04 -27.53
N GLY A 717 -25.83 -12.01 -26.93
CA GLY A 717 -26.12 -11.57 -25.58
C GLY A 717 -27.56 -11.10 -25.40
N ARG A 718 -28.10 -11.38 -24.21
CA ARG A 718 -29.44 -10.96 -23.79
C ARG A 718 -29.43 -9.54 -23.26
#